data_AF-A0A7Y7C1W3-F1
#
_entry.id   AF-A0A7Y7C1W3-F1
#
_cell.length_a   1.000
_cell.length_b   1.000
_cell.length_c   1.000
_cell.angle_alpha   90.00
_cell.angle_beta   90.00
_cell.angle_gamma   90.00
#
_symmetry.space_group_name_H-M   'P 1'
#
loop_
_entity.id
_entity.type
_entity.pdbx_description
1 polymer ?
#
loop_
_entity_poly.entity_id
_entity_poly.type
_entity_poly.pdbx_seq_one_letter_code
_entity_poly.pdbx_strand_id
1 'polypeptide(L)'
;MTPGWGGRPRPGCSAASTAGARGPGDVVRGTAQRSRMMMARISRGVLARPLVLFDGDCAFCRRWAARWRWRTGDRVRYRPGSGWRRWLLGSPKADMRRALQLVEPSGRVSQGAEALFRALAASPRRGTRVAARLGLLPGVLQLAQGVYAVVARHRRQAAGVDRWLFGRAVVPHEYRWVRWVFLRLLGGTFLIAFTSLGRQVRGLYGTRGLRPVAERLATERREEASALARWRRIPSLFWWDASDAALVRGCWAGQVLSLALLFNVAPRLSASSLWALYLSYVAVGREFLSFQWDVLLLEMGLLAALTAPGGSRPGLGRDEPSALEVFLFRLLVFRLYFGSGLSKLKSGDRTWRELTACEHYYETAPLPTRVGWYAHHLPRRLQRASTGAVLWLETVVPFLAFGPRRLRQFAFWSLSGLQAAIAATGNYGFFNVQAGVLGVWLLDDAALRRVLPLKDGPAAQPRPWWRTGVSALGVSPLLVLGASEVLRRFEGWQRHRPERVGAVMTWLESQARPLRSVNPYGLFSMMTVQRPEILVEGSDDGEQWKEYSFRYKAGDPARPPRQVAPHQPRLDWQMWFAALGSPPGWFVAFLARLLEGSPEVLGLLAGNPFPDRPPRMVRAVLYDYRMTDVAERRRTGIWWRRELLGLYVPPLSLAPGPRPRGRLPALQWQAGA
;
A
#
# COMPACT_ATOMS: atom_id res chain seq x y z
N MET A 1 59.75 -55.41 13.94
CA MET A 1 61.04 -55.84 14.52
C MET A 1 61.25 -55.10 15.83
N THR A 2 61.15 -55.82 16.95
CA THR A 2 61.78 -55.45 18.23
C THR A 2 63.29 -55.71 18.12
N PRO A 3 64.14 -55.00 18.89
CA PRO A 3 64.47 -55.41 20.27
C PRO A 3 64.44 -54.21 21.26
N GLY A 4 64.46 -54.37 22.60
CA GLY A 4 64.60 -55.57 23.45
C GLY A 4 65.87 -55.51 24.31
N TRP A 5 65.77 -55.82 25.62
CA TRP A 5 66.85 -55.85 26.65
C TRP A 5 67.40 -54.46 27.08
N GLY A 6 67.89 -54.16 28.29
CA GLY A 6 68.02 -54.82 29.62
C GLY A 6 69.20 -54.18 30.42
N GLY A 7 69.30 -54.08 31.75
CA GLY A 7 68.41 -54.36 32.91
C GLY A 7 69.19 -54.43 34.26
N ARG A 8 68.50 -54.42 35.43
CA ARG A 8 69.02 -54.63 36.83
C ARG A 8 69.73 -53.41 37.54
N PRO A 9 70.12 -53.45 38.86
CA PRO A 9 69.19 -53.40 40.02
C PRO A 9 69.65 -52.67 41.35
N ARG A 10 68.69 -52.40 42.27
CA ARG A 10 68.82 -52.30 43.78
C ARG A 10 69.71 -51.17 44.38
N PRO A 11 69.66 -50.89 45.72
CA PRO A 11 68.76 -51.35 46.82
C PRO A 11 67.73 -50.25 47.23
N GLY A 12 67.07 -50.13 48.41
CA GLY A 12 67.05 -50.88 49.69
C GLY A 12 65.96 -50.38 50.69
N CYS A 13 66.03 -50.78 51.97
CA CYS A 13 65.28 -50.26 53.15
C CYS A 13 66.28 -49.60 54.15
N SER A 14 65.96 -48.89 55.24
CA SER A 14 64.79 -48.73 56.15
C SER A 14 64.81 -47.29 56.77
N ALA A 15 63.95 -46.76 57.66
CA ALA A 15 63.13 -47.36 58.73
C ALA A 15 61.99 -46.46 59.29
N ALA A 16 61.05 -47.10 60.00
CA ALA A 16 60.30 -46.68 61.21
C ALA A 16 59.48 -45.36 61.32
N SER A 17 58.14 -45.53 61.42
CA SER A 17 57.18 -44.85 62.35
C SER A 17 56.99 -43.31 62.29
N THR A 18 55.82 -42.71 62.57
CA THR A 18 54.68 -43.10 63.43
C THR A 18 53.29 -42.80 62.82
N ALA A 19 52.24 -43.19 63.53
CA ALA A 19 50.84 -43.21 63.11
C ALA A 19 50.21 -41.84 62.75
N GLY A 20 49.27 -41.87 61.80
CA GLY A 20 48.43 -40.72 61.43
C GLY A 20 47.28 -41.14 60.51
N ALA A 21 46.30 -41.88 61.05
CA ALA A 21 45.21 -42.44 60.26
C ALA A 21 44.36 -41.37 59.57
N ARG A 22 44.26 -41.44 58.24
CA ARG A 22 43.25 -40.72 57.44
C ARG A 22 42.54 -41.72 56.54
N GLY A 23 41.21 -41.78 56.64
CA GLY A 23 40.41 -42.75 55.90
C GLY A 23 40.37 -42.49 54.39
N PRO A 24 39.98 -43.49 53.57
CA PRO A 24 39.98 -43.40 52.10
C PRO A 24 38.98 -42.40 51.49
N GLY A 25 38.21 -41.66 52.30
CA GLY A 25 37.19 -40.71 51.85
C GLY A 25 37.73 -39.37 51.31
N ASP A 26 38.86 -38.88 51.80
CA ASP A 26 39.30 -37.49 51.54
C ASP A 26 40.13 -37.31 50.27
N VAL A 27 40.85 -38.35 49.82
CA VAL A 27 41.63 -38.31 48.57
C VAL A 27 40.71 -38.23 47.35
N VAL A 28 39.55 -38.90 47.39
CA VAL A 28 38.53 -38.88 46.31
C VAL A 28 37.79 -37.54 46.28
N ARG A 29 37.48 -36.94 47.44
CA ARG A 29 36.90 -35.58 47.51
C ARG A 29 37.90 -34.52 47.04
N GLY A 30 39.16 -34.60 47.47
CA GLY A 30 40.23 -33.68 47.07
C GLY A 30 40.50 -33.67 45.57
N THR A 31 40.50 -34.85 44.92
CA THR A 31 40.67 -34.97 43.47
C THR A 31 39.44 -34.49 42.70
N ALA A 32 38.21 -34.89 43.08
CA ALA A 32 36.99 -34.39 42.45
C ALA A 32 36.83 -32.86 42.57
N GLN A 33 37.22 -32.27 43.71
CA GLN A 33 37.15 -30.83 43.95
C GLN A 33 38.27 -30.07 43.24
N ARG A 34 39.50 -30.62 43.17
CA ARG A 34 40.58 -30.07 42.32
C ARG A 34 40.23 -30.15 40.83
N SER A 35 39.66 -31.24 40.33
CA SER A 35 39.18 -31.33 38.93
C SER A 35 38.04 -30.35 38.65
N ARG A 36 37.11 -30.14 39.59
CA ARG A 36 36.05 -29.10 39.47
C ARG A 36 36.64 -27.68 39.48
N MET A 37 37.61 -27.37 40.35
CA MET A 37 38.27 -26.06 40.38
C MET A 37 39.18 -25.82 39.15
N MET A 38 39.82 -26.87 38.63
CA MET A 38 40.65 -26.82 37.42
C MET A 38 39.76 -26.62 36.18
N MET A 39 38.65 -27.36 36.06
CA MET A 39 37.60 -27.09 35.06
C MET A 39 37.00 -25.68 35.18
N ALA A 40 36.76 -25.20 36.42
CA ALA A 40 36.26 -23.85 36.67
C ALA A 40 37.30 -22.74 36.39
N ARG A 41 38.60 -23.04 36.41
CA ARG A 41 39.66 -22.14 35.92
C ARG A 41 39.76 -22.17 34.40
N ILE A 42 39.67 -23.34 33.77
CA ILE A 42 39.65 -23.49 32.30
C ILE A 42 38.43 -22.78 31.69
N SER A 43 37.25 -22.84 32.32
CA SER A 43 36.04 -22.19 31.80
C SER A 43 36.04 -20.65 31.88
N ARG A 44 36.86 -20.04 32.76
CA ARG A 44 36.93 -18.58 32.94
C ARG A 44 37.75 -17.83 31.88
N GLY A 45 38.54 -18.52 31.05
CA GLY A 45 39.41 -17.89 30.04
C GLY A 45 39.14 -18.25 28.58
N VAL A 46 38.37 -19.30 28.30
CA VAL A 46 38.32 -19.94 26.95
C VAL A 46 37.31 -19.30 25.98
N LEU A 47 36.36 -18.48 26.46
CA LEU A 47 35.32 -17.88 25.62
C LEU A 47 35.58 -16.40 25.31
N ALA A 48 36.36 -16.14 24.26
CA ALA A 48 36.58 -14.79 23.71
C ALA A 48 35.30 -14.07 23.22
N ARG A 49 34.16 -14.77 23.09
CA ARG A 49 32.85 -14.22 22.71
C ARG A 49 31.71 -15.02 23.39
N PRO A 50 30.58 -14.39 23.76
CA PRO A 50 29.43 -15.08 24.33
C PRO A 50 28.94 -16.25 23.45
N LEU A 51 28.58 -17.36 24.09
CA LEU A 51 28.16 -18.60 23.45
C LEU A 51 26.71 -18.93 23.83
N VAL A 52 25.81 -18.91 22.84
CA VAL A 52 24.44 -19.40 22.94
C VAL A 52 24.39 -20.88 22.58
N LEU A 53 23.88 -21.66 23.51
CA LEU A 53 23.64 -23.09 23.36
C LEU A 53 22.13 -23.37 23.28
N PHE A 54 21.74 -24.20 22.32
CA PHE A 54 20.34 -24.52 22.05
C PHE A 54 20.14 -25.99 21.66
N ASP A 55 18.89 -26.46 21.77
CA ASP A 55 18.46 -27.78 21.30
C ASP A 55 18.64 -27.90 19.78
N GLY A 56 19.62 -28.72 19.37
CA GLY A 56 19.96 -28.96 17.97
C GLY A 56 18.92 -29.76 17.20
N ASP A 57 18.12 -30.58 17.88
CA ASP A 57 17.14 -31.49 17.28
C ASP A 57 15.79 -30.78 17.09
N CYS A 58 15.49 -29.78 17.93
CA CYS A 58 14.31 -28.95 17.82
C CYS A 58 14.35 -27.98 16.60
N ALA A 59 13.49 -28.23 15.61
CA ALA A 59 13.38 -27.39 14.42
C ALA A 59 12.96 -25.94 14.68
N PHE A 60 12.26 -25.65 15.79
CA PHE A 60 11.96 -24.28 16.23
C PHE A 60 13.23 -23.57 16.72
N CYS A 61 13.99 -24.23 17.60
CA CYS A 61 15.25 -23.70 18.13
C CYS A 61 16.28 -23.47 17.02
N ARG A 62 16.43 -24.39 16.06
CA ARG A 62 17.30 -24.19 14.89
C ARG A 62 16.95 -22.92 14.10
N ARG A 63 15.66 -22.68 13.81
CA ARG A 63 15.22 -21.48 13.06
C ARG A 63 15.44 -20.20 13.86
N TRP A 64 15.06 -20.16 15.13
CA TRP A 64 15.22 -18.96 15.95
C TRP A 64 16.69 -18.64 16.27
N ALA A 65 17.52 -19.64 16.55
CA ALA A 65 18.97 -19.45 16.72
C ALA A 65 19.61 -18.82 15.47
N ALA A 66 19.23 -19.26 14.27
CA ALA A 66 19.71 -18.65 13.03
C ALA A 66 19.13 -17.24 12.78
N ARG A 67 17.87 -16.94 13.14
CA ARG A 67 17.33 -15.55 13.14
C ARG A 67 18.11 -14.64 14.09
N TRP A 68 18.47 -15.12 15.28
CA TRP A 68 19.21 -14.35 16.27
C TRP A 68 20.67 -14.15 15.89
N ARG A 69 21.34 -15.19 15.36
CA ARG A 69 22.70 -15.11 14.81
C ARG A 69 22.83 -13.98 13.77
N TRP A 70 21.83 -13.79 12.91
CA TRP A 70 21.85 -12.67 11.97
C TRP A 70 21.72 -11.29 12.64
N ARG A 71 21.01 -11.18 13.78
CA ARG A 71 20.89 -9.92 14.53
C ARG A 71 22.13 -9.58 15.34
N THR A 72 22.87 -10.58 15.82
CA THR A 72 24.08 -10.41 16.64
C THR A 72 25.36 -10.43 15.83
N GLY A 73 25.33 -10.99 14.61
CA GLY A 73 26.52 -11.19 13.78
C GLY A 73 27.53 -12.10 14.47
N ASP A 74 28.81 -11.91 14.19
CA ASP A 74 29.86 -12.74 14.80
C ASP A 74 30.17 -12.39 16.27
N ARG A 75 29.45 -11.45 16.87
CA ARG A 75 29.60 -11.07 18.29
C ARG A 75 29.09 -12.14 19.26
N VAL A 76 28.17 -13.00 18.83
CA VAL A 76 27.63 -14.10 19.64
C VAL A 76 27.68 -15.38 18.83
N ARG A 77 28.30 -16.42 19.38
CA ARG A 77 28.38 -17.75 18.74
C ARG A 77 27.12 -18.55 19.07
N TYR A 78 26.48 -19.15 18.08
CA TYR A 78 25.32 -20.05 18.28
C TYR A 78 25.74 -21.47 17.91
N ARG A 79 25.61 -22.43 18.83
CA ARG A 79 25.94 -23.84 18.59
C ARG A 79 24.87 -24.79 19.17
N PRO A 80 24.55 -25.90 18.48
CA PRO A 80 23.72 -26.94 19.04
C PRO A 80 24.45 -27.67 20.18
N GLY A 81 23.70 -28.09 21.20
CA GLY A 81 24.22 -28.78 22.39
C GLY A 81 24.57 -30.26 22.19
N SER A 82 25.59 -30.57 21.39
CA SER A 82 26.05 -31.96 21.15
C SER A 82 27.42 -32.28 21.79
N GLY A 83 27.59 -33.56 22.15
CA GLY A 83 28.87 -34.16 22.55
C GLY A 83 29.58 -33.52 23.75
N TRP A 84 30.91 -33.50 23.64
CA TRP A 84 31.90 -33.04 24.62
C TRP A 84 31.67 -31.62 25.17
N ARG A 85 31.05 -30.74 24.38
CA ARG A 85 30.76 -29.35 24.78
C ARG A 85 29.79 -29.25 25.97
N ARG A 86 28.98 -30.30 26.21
CA ARG A 86 28.11 -30.41 27.39
C ARG A 86 28.89 -30.75 28.66
N TRP A 87 29.87 -31.63 28.53
CA TRP A 87 30.76 -32.06 29.62
C TRP A 87 31.67 -30.91 30.07
N LEU A 88 32.25 -30.17 29.12
CA LEU A 88 33.15 -29.04 29.38
C LEU A 88 32.49 -27.82 30.08
N LEU A 89 31.15 -27.79 30.17
CA LEU A 89 30.37 -26.67 30.74
C LEU A 89 29.46 -27.10 31.90
N GLY A 90 29.53 -28.37 32.33
CA GLY A 90 28.83 -28.86 33.53
C GLY A 90 27.30 -28.82 33.50
N SER A 91 26.66 -28.63 32.33
CA SER A 91 25.19 -28.52 32.24
C SER A 91 24.52 -29.86 31.82
N PRO A 92 23.56 -30.38 32.61
CA PRO A 92 22.83 -31.59 32.29
C PRO A 92 22.06 -31.55 30.96
N LYS A 93 22.00 -32.71 30.28
CA LYS A 93 21.24 -32.93 29.02
C LYS A 93 19.71 -32.68 29.19
N ALA A 94 19.22 -32.54 30.43
CA ALA A 94 17.84 -32.19 30.76
C ALA A 94 17.55 -30.69 30.62
N ASP A 95 18.47 -29.83 31.06
CA ASP A 95 18.23 -28.37 31.12
C ASP A 95 18.26 -27.73 29.74
N MET A 96 19.12 -28.22 28.85
CA MET A 96 19.15 -27.79 27.44
C MET A 96 17.87 -28.16 26.66
N ARG A 97 17.09 -29.15 27.12
CA ARG A 97 15.75 -29.44 26.57
C ARG A 97 14.67 -28.52 27.15
N ARG A 98 14.94 -27.87 28.30
CA ARG A 98 14.00 -26.97 28.99
C ARG A 98 14.20 -25.51 28.57
N ALA A 99 15.45 -25.06 28.38
CA ALA A 99 15.74 -23.66 28.05
C ALA A 99 17.00 -23.46 27.20
N LEU A 100 16.99 -22.37 26.43
CA LEU A 100 18.16 -21.74 25.82
C LEU A 100 19.15 -21.33 26.91
N GLN A 101 20.45 -21.52 26.70
CA GLN A 101 21.49 -21.05 27.62
C GLN A 101 22.43 -20.08 26.92
N LEU A 102 22.87 -19.05 27.63
CA LEU A 102 23.94 -18.15 27.23
C LEU A 102 25.06 -18.24 28.26
N VAL A 103 26.27 -18.55 27.79
CA VAL A 103 27.51 -18.46 28.56
C VAL A 103 28.24 -17.19 28.14
N GLU A 104 28.38 -16.23 29.07
CA GLU A 104 29.11 -14.99 28.86
C GLU A 104 30.62 -15.18 29.14
N PRO A 105 31.54 -14.39 28.55
CA PRO A 105 32.99 -14.46 28.81
C PRO A 105 33.37 -14.32 30.29
N SER A 106 32.54 -13.66 31.09
CA SER A 106 32.68 -13.52 32.55
C SER A 106 32.37 -14.81 33.33
N GLY A 107 32.00 -15.90 32.66
CA GLY A 107 31.54 -17.15 33.29
C GLY A 107 30.09 -17.13 33.74
N ARG A 108 29.35 -16.01 33.60
CA ARG A 108 27.91 -15.97 33.90
C ARG A 108 27.15 -16.86 32.92
N VAL A 109 26.36 -17.79 33.47
CA VAL A 109 25.37 -18.57 32.72
C VAL A 109 23.99 -17.97 32.97
N SER A 110 23.26 -17.65 31.92
CA SER A 110 21.86 -17.23 31.97
C SER A 110 20.98 -18.18 31.15
N GLN A 111 19.69 -18.23 31.45
CA GLN A 111 18.75 -19.18 30.83
C GLN A 111 17.49 -18.52 30.27
N GLY A 112 16.82 -19.21 29.34
CA GLY A 112 15.50 -18.85 28.83
C GLY A 112 15.43 -17.48 28.15
N ALA A 113 14.45 -16.66 28.55
CA ALA A 113 14.30 -15.31 28.02
C ALA A 113 15.44 -14.36 28.43
N GLU A 114 16.04 -14.53 29.62
CA GLU A 114 17.18 -13.72 30.06
C GLU A 114 18.40 -13.97 29.16
N ALA A 115 18.71 -15.24 28.88
CA ALA A 115 19.76 -15.63 27.94
C ALA A 115 19.55 -15.00 26.56
N LEU A 116 18.31 -14.99 26.08
CA LEU A 116 17.96 -14.38 24.80
C LEU A 116 18.19 -12.87 24.80
N PHE A 117 17.67 -12.14 25.78
CA PHE A 117 17.83 -10.69 25.83
C PHE A 117 19.29 -10.28 26.04
N ARG A 118 20.04 -10.95 26.93
CA ARG A 118 21.49 -10.72 27.08
C ARG A 118 22.24 -10.95 25.77
N ALA A 119 21.96 -12.05 25.05
CA ALA A 119 22.56 -12.31 23.75
C ALA A 119 22.24 -11.22 22.72
N LEU A 120 20.98 -10.74 22.68
CA LEU A 120 20.55 -9.68 21.76
C LEU A 120 21.11 -8.30 22.14
N ALA A 121 21.43 -8.05 23.42
CA ALA A 121 22.06 -6.80 23.87
C ALA A 121 23.47 -6.61 23.27
N ALA A 122 24.18 -7.70 22.98
CA ALA A 122 25.47 -7.67 22.28
C ALA A 122 25.35 -7.25 20.79
N SER A 123 24.14 -7.18 20.22
CA SER A 123 23.90 -6.82 18.82
C SER A 123 24.57 -5.49 18.42
N PRO A 124 25.17 -5.39 17.22
CA PRO A 124 25.67 -4.13 16.69
C PRO A 124 24.54 -3.09 16.46
N ARG A 125 23.27 -3.51 16.35
CA ARG A 125 22.14 -2.62 16.01
C ARG A 125 21.53 -1.97 17.25
N ARG A 126 21.51 -0.63 17.27
CA ARG A 126 20.96 0.19 18.37
C ARG A 126 19.54 -0.22 18.77
N GLY A 127 18.61 -0.36 17.81
CA GLY A 127 17.23 -0.76 18.10
C GLY A 127 17.09 -2.14 18.73
N THR A 128 17.85 -3.14 18.25
CA THR A 128 17.87 -4.48 18.86
C THR A 128 18.47 -4.46 20.27
N ARG A 129 19.52 -3.65 20.50
CA ARG A 129 20.12 -3.46 21.82
C ARG A 129 19.19 -2.77 22.81
N VAL A 130 18.46 -1.73 22.38
CA VAL A 130 17.48 -1.03 23.22
C VAL A 130 16.32 -1.96 23.57
N ALA A 131 15.71 -2.64 22.59
CA ALA A 131 14.65 -3.61 22.85
C ALA A 131 15.11 -4.76 23.77
N ALA A 132 16.35 -5.22 23.63
CA ALA A 132 16.92 -6.22 24.53
C ALA A 132 17.12 -5.71 25.96
N ARG A 133 17.55 -4.45 26.15
CA ARG A 133 17.66 -3.82 27.48
C ARG A 133 16.30 -3.62 28.13
N LEU A 134 15.29 -3.18 27.37
CA LEU A 134 13.91 -3.08 27.86
C LEU A 134 13.35 -4.46 28.25
N GLY A 135 13.70 -5.52 27.50
CA GLY A 135 13.35 -6.91 27.84
C GLY A 135 14.00 -7.46 29.11
N LEU A 136 15.02 -6.80 29.65
CA LEU A 136 15.68 -7.15 30.92
C LEU A 136 15.10 -6.39 32.13
N LEU A 137 14.12 -5.50 31.95
CA LEU A 137 13.43 -4.84 33.06
C LEU A 137 12.61 -5.88 33.86
N PRO A 138 12.54 -5.81 35.21
CA PRO A 138 12.01 -6.90 36.04
C PRO A 138 10.66 -7.45 35.61
N GLY A 139 9.63 -6.60 35.45
CA GLY A 139 8.29 -7.04 35.03
C GLY A 139 8.22 -7.56 33.59
N VAL A 140 8.98 -6.96 32.66
CA VAL A 140 9.04 -7.41 31.26
C VAL A 140 9.75 -8.76 31.15
N LEU A 141 10.81 -8.96 31.92
CA LEU A 141 11.58 -10.19 31.97
C LEU A 141 10.76 -11.33 32.58
N GLN A 142 10.02 -11.09 33.67
CA GLN A 142 9.10 -12.07 34.27
C GLN A 142 8.04 -12.52 33.27
N LEU A 143 7.34 -11.59 32.61
CA LEU A 143 6.35 -11.90 31.58
C LEU A 143 6.98 -12.69 30.42
N ALA A 144 8.14 -12.26 29.93
CA ALA A 144 8.85 -12.92 28.85
C ALA A 144 9.35 -14.33 29.23
N GLN A 145 9.76 -14.55 30.48
CA GLN A 145 10.11 -15.87 31.02
C GLN A 145 8.87 -16.78 31.09
N GLY A 146 7.72 -16.26 31.52
CA GLY A 146 6.43 -16.99 31.51
C GLY A 146 6.04 -17.44 30.10
N VAL A 147 6.02 -16.51 29.14
CA VAL A 147 5.77 -16.82 27.71
C VAL A 147 6.79 -17.83 27.17
N TYR A 148 8.08 -17.65 27.50
CA TYR A 148 9.15 -18.56 27.09
C TYR A 148 8.91 -19.99 27.63
N ALA A 149 8.52 -20.12 28.89
CA ALA A 149 8.22 -21.42 29.50
C ALA A 149 7.04 -22.13 28.82
N VAL A 150 5.97 -21.40 28.48
CA VAL A 150 4.83 -21.94 27.72
C VAL A 150 5.26 -22.44 26.33
N VAL A 151 6.07 -21.65 25.62
CA VAL A 151 6.62 -22.01 24.29
C VAL A 151 7.58 -23.21 24.38
N ALA A 152 8.40 -23.29 25.43
CA ALA A 152 9.33 -24.39 25.64
C ALA A 152 8.60 -25.73 25.92
N ARG A 153 7.53 -25.69 26.75
CA ARG A 153 6.64 -26.84 27.00
C ARG A 153 5.98 -27.32 25.70
N HIS A 154 5.46 -26.40 24.88
CA HIS A 154 4.72 -26.71 23.64
C HIS A 154 5.56 -26.68 22.36
N ARG A 155 6.89 -26.88 22.46
CA ARG A 155 7.85 -26.66 21.35
C ARG A 155 7.51 -27.33 20.01
N ARG A 156 6.82 -28.49 20.01
CA ARG A 156 6.37 -29.17 18.77
C ARG A 156 5.24 -28.39 18.08
N GLN A 157 4.21 -28.00 18.82
CA GLN A 157 3.10 -27.18 18.33
C GLN A 157 3.60 -25.78 17.94
N ALA A 158 4.44 -25.16 18.78
CA ALA A 158 5.09 -23.88 18.48
C ALA A 158 5.96 -23.93 17.20
N ALA A 159 6.60 -25.06 16.89
CA ALA A 159 7.30 -25.27 15.63
C ALA A 159 6.38 -25.32 14.41
N GLY A 160 5.13 -25.77 14.59
CA GLY A 160 4.06 -25.71 13.60
C GLY A 160 3.55 -24.28 13.40
N VAL A 161 3.18 -23.59 14.48
CA VAL A 161 2.70 -22.21 14.47
C VAL A 161 3.75 -21.24 13.89
N ASP A 162 5.02 -21.35 14.28
CA ASP A 162 6.11 -20.54 13.68
C ASP A 162 6.29 -20.82 12.17
N ARG A 163 6.15 -22.09 11.75
CA ARG A 163 6.19 -22.45 10.32
C ARG A 163 5.00 -21.87 9.56
N TRP A 164 3.81 -21.85 10.17
CA TRP A 164 2.59 -21.29 9.59
C TRP A 164 2.59 -19.76 9.54
N LEU A 165 3.14 -19.07 10.54
CA LEU A 165 3.22 -17.59 10.59
C LEU A 165 4.40 -17.00 9.80
N PHE A 166 5.59 -17.60 9.90
CA PHE A 166 6.83 -17.02 9.35
C PHE A 166 7.40 -17.79 8.15
N GLY A 167 6.97 -19.03 7.94
CA GLY A 167 7.47 -19.90 6.86
C GLY A 167 8.80 -20.60 7.19
N ARG A 168 9.36 -21.30 6.18
CA ARG A 168 10.65 -22.00 6.29
C ARG A 168 11.87 -21.06 6.17
N ALA A 169 11.70 -19.88 5.56
CA ALA A 169 12.78 -18.92 5.33
C ALA A 169 13.22 -18.25 6.64
N VAL A 170 14.49 -18.44 7.00
CA VAL A 170 15.13 -17.85 8.18
C VAL A 170 15.82 -16.51 7.86
N VAL A 171 16.02 -16.26 6.56
CA VAL A 171 16.57 -15.03 5.97
C VAL A 171 15.74 -13.81 6.39
N PRO A 172 16.37 -12.64 6.60
CA PRO A 172 15.71 -11.37 6.89
C PRO A 172 14.57 -11.02 5.91
N HIS A 173 13.78 -10.03 6.31
CA HIS A 173 12.95 -9.31 5.35
C HIS A 173 13.82 -8.29 4.62
N GLU A 174 14.35 -8.70 3.47
CA GLU A 174 14.91 -7.83 2.44
C GLU A 174 13.77 -7.29 1.56
N TYR A 175 13.91 -6.04 1.10
CA TYR A 175 12.92 -5.30 0.30
C TYR A 175 13.55 -4.56 -0.90
N ARG A 176 14.80 -4.86 -1.27
CA ARG A 176 15.48 -4.21 -2.40
C ARG A 176 14.82 -4.61 -3.72
N TRP A 177 14.46 -5.88 -3.88
CA TRP A 177 13.67 -6.33 -5.03
C TRP A 177 12.22 -5.84 -4.96
N VAL A 178 11.59 -5.84 -3.79
CA VAL A 178 10.26 -5.23 -3.59
C VAL A 178 10.24 -3.78 -4.08
N ARG A 179 11.20 -2.93 -3.64
CA ARG A 179 11.34 -1.55 -4.11
C ARG A 179 11.57 -1.47 -5.62
N TRP A 180 12.47 -2.31 -6.15
CA TRP A 180 12.85 -2.30 -7.57
C TRP A 180 11.69 -2.68 -8.49
N VAL A 181 10.86 -3.66 -8.10
CA VAL A 181 9.63 -4.05 -8.80
C VAL A 181 8.56 -2.98 -8.65
N PHE A 182 8.32 -2.49 -7.43
CA PHE A 182 7.34 -1.45 -7.14
C PHE A 182 7.57 -0.18 -7.99
N LEU A 183 8.80 0.34 -8.05
CA LEU A 183 9.11 1.54 -8.83
C LEU A 183 8.80 1.36 -10.33
N ARG A 184 9.02 0.16 -10.88
CA ARG A 184 8.72 -0.15 -12.29
C ARG A 184 7.24 -0.18 -12.57
N LEU A 185 6.50 -0.90 -11.73
CA LEU A 185 5.05 -1.00 -11.84
C LEU A 185 4.39 0.37 -11.61
N LEU A 186 4.95 1.21 -10.73
CA LEU A 186 4.54 2.61 -10.56
C LEU A 186 4.86 3.46 -11.80
N GLY A 187 6.03 3.29 -12.43
CA GLY A 187 6.34 3.89 -13.73
C GLY A 187 5.31 3.51 -14.81
N GLY A 188 4.99 2.21 -14.93
CA GLY A 188 3.91 1.75 -15.82
C GLY A 188 2.54 2.32 -15.47
N THR A 189 2.26 2.54 -14.19
CA THR A 189 1.01 3.16 -13.72
C THR A 189 0.92 4.64 -14.09
N PHE A 190 1.98 5.41 -13.88
CA PHE A 190 2.05 6.80 -14.35
C PHE A 190 1.96 6.89 -15.88
N LEU A 191 2.57 5.96 -16.61
CA LEU A 191 2.46 5.90 -18.08
C LEU A 191 1.00 5.76 -18.51
N ILE A 192 0.28 4.79 -17.93
CA ILE A 192 -1.16 4.61 -18.14
C ILE A 192 -1.93 5.89 -17.80
N ALA A 193 -1.66 6.52 -16.66
CA ALA A 193 -2.36 7.72 -16.21
C ALA A 193 -2.14 8.92 -17.16
N PHE A 194 -0.90 9.17 -17.59
CA PHE A 194 -0.56 10.26 -18.52
C PHE A 194 -0.99 9.99 -19.95
N THR A 195 -0.94 8.75 -20.45
CA THR A 195 -1.53 8.38 -21.76
C THR A 195 -3.05 8.50 -21.73
N SER A 196 -3.70 8.10 -20.63
CA SER A 196 -5.14 8.24 -20.44
C SER A 196 -5.59 9.70 -20.38
N LEU A 197 -4.82 10.55 -19.68
CA LEU A 197 -5.09 11.99 -19.59
C LEU A 197 -4.79 12.70 -20.91
N GLY A 198 -3.66 12.41 -21.57
CA GLY A 198 -3.23 13.07 -22.80
C GLY A 198 -4.24 12.98 -23.94
N ARG A 199 -5.00 11.89 -24.05
CA ARG A 199 -6.10 11.74 -25.03
C ARG A 199 -7.29 12.67 -24.80
N GLN A 200 -7.43 13.24 -23.61
CA GLN A 200 -8.60 14.03 -23.19
C GLN A 200 -8.23 15.46 -22.77
N VAL A 201 -6.95 15.75 -22.54
CA VAL A 201 -6.48 16.99 -21.88
C VAL A 201 -6.95 18.27 -22.57
N ARG A 202 -7.02 18.29 -23.90
CA ARG A 202 -7.49 19.46 -24.66
C ARG A 202 -8.99 19.71 -24.48
N GLY A 203 -9.82 18.66 -24.63
CA GLY A 203 -11.27 18.75 -24.42
C GLY A 203 -11.66 19.07 -22.97
N LEU A 204 -10.91 18.57 -21.99
CA LEU A 204 -11.19 18.84 -20.58
C LEU A 204 -10.69 20.21 -20.12
N TYR A 205 -9.47 20.61 -20.51
CA TYR A 205 -8.69 21.67 -19.85
C TYR A 205 -8.08 22.73 -20.77
N GLY A 206 -8.12 22.51 -22.09
CA GLY A 206 -7.65 23.48 -23.08
C GLY A 206 -8.56 24.72 -23.14
N THR A 207 -8.12 25.72 -23.88
CA THR A 207 -8.81 27.01 -24.07
C THR A 207 -10.24 26.89 -24.60
N ARG A 208 -10.52 25.91 -25.47
CA ARG A 208 -11.87 25.56 -25.98
C ARG A 208 -12.52 24.37 -25.25
N GLY A 209 -11.93 23.92 -24.15
CA GLY A 209 -12.39 22.78 -23.37
C GLY A 209 -13.50 23.11 -22.36
N LEU A 210 -13.86 22.11 -21.56
CA LEU A 210 -14.92 22.19 -20.54
C LEU A 210 -14.55 23.08 -19.35
N ARG A 211 -13.31 22.99 -18.86
CA ARG A 211 -12.79 23.75 -17.71
C ARG A 211 -11.40 24.33 -18.04
N PRO A 212 -11.31 25.40 -18.85
CA PRO A 212 -10.03 25.96 -19.28
C PRO A 212 -9.12 26.34 -18.10
N VAL A 213 -7.91 25.77 -18.06
CA VAL A 213 -6.98 25.99 -16.94
C VAL A 213 -6.43 27.43 -16.93
N ALA A 214 -6.22 28.02 -18.11
CA ALA A 214 -5.80 29.41 -18.25
C ALA A 214 -6.79 30.39 -17.59
N GLU A 215 -8.10 30.19 -17.80
CA GLU A 215 -9.15 31.02 -17.17
C GLU A 215 -9.10 30.90 -15.64
N ARG A 216 -9.01 29.66 -15.11
CA ARG A 216 -8.94 29.44 -13.66
C ARG A 216 -7.73 30.14 -13.02
N LEU A 217 -6.55 29.98 -13.62
CA LEU A 217 -5.33 30.60 -13.09
C LEU A 217 -5.35 32.13 -13.26
N ALA A 218 -6.00 32.66 -14.30
CA ALA A 218 -6.21 34.10 -14.46
C ALA A 218 -7.14 34.70 -13.39
N THR A 219 -8.21 34.00 -13.00
CA THR A 219 -9.09 34.42 -11.90
C THR A 219 -8.32 34.45 -10.57
N GLU A 220 -7.60 33.38 -10.25
CA GLU A 220 -6.81 33.30 -9.00
C GLU A 220 -5.65 34.33 -8.96
N ARG A 221 -5.13 34.79 -10.11
CA ARG A 221 -4.19 35.94 -10.19
C ARG A 221 -4.82 37.27 -9.81
N ARG A 222 -6.14 37.43 -9.97
CA ARG A 222 -6.88 38.66 -9.61
C ARG A 222 -7.32 38.66 -8.15
N GLU A 223 -7.72 37.50 -7.62
CA GLU A 223 -8.27 37.38 -6.26
C GLU A 223 -7.19 37.37 -5.16
N GLU A 224 -6.01 36.84 -5.43
CA GLU A 224 -4.94 36.67 -4.43
C GLU A 224 -3.64 37.29 -4.95
N ALA A 225 -3.22 38.41 -4.37
CA ALA A 225 -2.04 39.15 -4.81
C ALA A 225 -0.72 38.40 -4.54
N SER A 226 -0.64 37.62 -3.45
CA SER A 226 0.58 36.92 -3.04
C SER A 226 0.85 35.68 -3.90
N ALA A 227 1.99 35.68 -4.61
CA ALA A 227 2.42 34.54 -5.42
C ALA A 227 2.59 33.24 -4.60
N LEU A 228 3.10 33.36 -3.37
CA LEU A 228 3.26 32.22 -2.47
C LEU A 228 1.90 31.68 -1.99
N ALA A 229 0.93 32.56 -1.71
CA ALA A 229 -0.42 32.15 -1.34
C ALA A 229 -1.13 31.44 -2.50
N ARG A 230 -1.08 32.00 -3.71
CA ARG A 230 -1.59 31.36 -4.95
C ARG A 230 -0.99 29.96 -5.15
N TRP A 231 0.33 29.83 -5.03
CA TRP A 231 0.99 28.52 -5.18
C TRP A 231 0.64 27.54 -4.05
N ARG A 232 0.48 28.00 -2.81
CA ARG A 232 0.01 27.15 -1.70
C ARG A 232 -1.42 26.66 -1.92
N ARG A 233 -2.31 27.47 -2.51
CA ARG A 233 -3.69 27.06 -2.87
C ARG A 233 -3.70 26.09 -4.06
N ILE A 234 -2.90 26.36 -5.09
CA ILE A 234 -2.78 25.56 -6.33
C ILE A 234 -1.28 25.25 -6.59
N PRO A 235 -0.73 24.17 -6.02
CA PRO A 235 0.67 23.80 -6.24
C PRO A 235 0.83 23.18 -7.63
N SER A 236 1.14 24.01 -8.63
CA SER A 236 1.16 23.60 -10.04
C SER A 236 2.27 24.27 -10.85
N LEU A 237 2.90 23.52 -11.75
CA LEU A 237 3.84 24.04 -12.74
C LEU A 237 3.15 24.91 -13.82
N PHE A 238 1.83 24.79 -14.00
CA PHE A 238 1.07 25.57 -14.99
C PHE A 238 0.91 27.06 -14.66
N TRP A 239 1.45 27.51 -13.52
CA TRP A 239 1.58 28.95 -13.24
C TRP A 239 2.51 29.68 -14.22
N TRP A 240 3.49 28.97 -14.83
CA TRP A 240 4.39 29.55 -15.83
C TRP A 240 3.77 29.60 -17.24
N ASP A 241 3.26 28.48 -17.73
CA ASP A 241 2.59 28.36 -19.03
C ASP A 241 1.36 27.45 -18.88
N ALA A 242 0.18 27.97 -19.22
CA ALA A 242 -1.10 27.29 -19.15
C ALA A 242 -1.74 27.07 -20.54
N SER A 243 -0.95 27.20 -21.61
CA SER A 243 -1.39 26.99 -22.99
C SER A 243 -1.80 25.53 -23.26
N ASP A 244 -2.66 25.32 -24.26
CA ASP A 244 -2.98 23.99 -24.80
C ASP A 244 -1.72 23.16 -25.09
N ALA A 245 -0.68 23.82 -25.65
CA ALA A 245 0.59 23.18 -25.96
C ALA A 245 1.35 22.76 -24.70
N ALA A 246 1.37 23.57 -23.63
CA ALA A 246 1.92 23.15 -22.33
C ALA A 246 1.15 21.98 -21.71
N LEU A 247 -0.18 22.01 -21.77
CA LEU A 247 -1.03 20.92 -21.27
C LEU A 247 -0.80 19.59 -22.00
N VAL A 248 -0.49 19.64 -23.31
CA VAL A 248 -0.12 18.44 -24.09
C VAL A 248 1.35 18.04 -23.84
N ARG A 249 2.30 18.98 -23.86
CA ARG A 249 3.73 18.73 -23.57
C ARG A 249 3.93 18.12 -22.18
N GLY A 250 3.17 18.56 -21.17
CA GLY A 250 3.20 17.98 -19.83
C GLY A 250 2.75 16.52 -19.80
N CYS A 251 1.78 16.11 -20.64
CA CYS A 251 1.39 14.71 -20.74
C CYS A 251 2.51 13.87 -21.38
N TRP A 252 3.18 14.39 -22.42
CA TRP A 252 4.34 13.74 -23.03
C TRP A 252 5.54 13.65 -22.07
N ALA A 253 5.87 14.72 -21.37
CA ALA A 253 6.92 14.72 -20.34
C ALA A 253 6.61 13.70 -19.24
N GLY A 254 5.34 13.60 -18.81
CA GLY A 254 4.87 12.56 -17.90
C GLY A 254 5.09 11.15 -18.44
N GLN A 255 4.78 10.88 -19.71
CA GLN A 255 5.04 9.58 -20.35
C GLN A 255 6.54 9.26 -20.42
N VAL A 256 7.39 10.21 -20.82
CA VAL A 256 8.86 10.02 -20.89
C VAL A 256 9.45 9.77 -19.49
N LEU A 257 9.05 10.54 -18.48
CA LEU A 257 9.48 10.32 -17.09
C LEU A 257 8.98 8.98 -16.54
N SER A 258 7.80 8.53 -16.97
CA SER A 258 7.23 7.23 -16.61
C SER A 258 8.05 6.07 -17.18
N LEU A 259 8.46 6.18 -18.45
CA LEU A 259 9.39 5.24 -19.10
C LEU A 259 10.77 5.29 -18.44
N ALA A 260 11.28 6.48 -18.07
CA ALA A 260 12.53 6.60 -17.34
C ALA A 260 12.47 5.84 -15.99
N LEU A 261 11.38 6.00 -15.22
CA LEU A 261 11.18 5.27 -13.98
C LEU A 261 11.03 3.74 -14.21
N LEU A 262 10.27 3.34 -15.24
CA LEU A 262 10.10 1.95 -15.67
C LEU A 262 11.44 1.27 -16.04
N PHE A 263 12.33 2.00 -16.72
CA PHE A 263 13.67 1.52 -17.07
C PHE A 263 14.75 1.86 -16.03
N ASN A 264 14.35 2.36 -14.85
CA ASN A 264 15.24 2.67 -13.72
C ASN A 264 16.37 3.66 -14.09
N VAL A 265 16.03 4.60 -14.97
CA VAL A 265 16.79 5.82 -15.27
C VAL A 265 16.40 6.88 -14.24
N ALA A 266 17.41 7.41 -13.53
CA ALA A 266 17.31 8.43 -12.49
C ALA A 266 16.10 8.26 -11.54
N PRO A 267 15.82 7.07 -10.98
CA PRO A 267 14.48 6.72 -10.46
C PRO A 267 13.98 7.63 -9.34
N ARG A 268 14.87 8.21 -8.51
CA ARG A 268 14.47 9.24 -7.54
C ARG A 268 14.03 10.55 -8.19
N LEU A 269 14.80 11.05 -9.16
CA LEU A 269 14.45 12.27 -9.89
C LEU A 269 13.16 12.03 -10.70
N SER A 270 13.07 10.92 -11.44
CA SER A 270 11.88 10.55 -12.19
C SER A 270 10.64 10.45 -11.30
N ALA A 271 10.71 9.79 -10.13
CA ALA A 271 9.60 9.74 -9.20
C ALA A 271 9.20 11.12 -8.64
N SER A 272 10.17 11.96 -8.25
CA SER A 272 9.90 13.34 -7.79
C SER A 272 9.27 14.20 -8.88
N SER A 273 9.78 14.14 -10.11
CA SER A 273 9.25 14.90 -11.25
C SER A 273 7.87 14.40 -11.68
N LEU A 274 7.62 13.09 -11.67
CA LEU A 274 6.30 12.52 -11.92
C LEU A 274 5.28 12.97 -10.87
N TRP A 275 5.64 12.94 -9.58
CA TRP A 275 4.77 13.41 -8.51
C TRP A 275 4.44 14.90 -8.66
N ALA A 276 5.46 15.76 -8.86
CA ALA A 276 5.24 17.21 -9.02
C ALA A 276 4.41 17.56 -10.26
N LEU A 277 4.65 16.86 -11.39
CA LEU A 277 3.91 17.07 -12.63
C LEU A 277 2.47 16.55 -12.53
N TYR A 278 2.25 15.38 -11.91
CA TYR A 278 0.90 14.86 -11.71
C TYR A 278 0.10 15.70 -10.71
N LEU A 279 0.76 16.18 -9.64
CA LEU A 279 0.18 17.13 -8.69
C LEU A 279 -0.25 18.41 -9.40
N SER A 280 0.54 18.87 -10.37
CA SER A 280 0.22 20.07 -11.15
C SER A 280 -1.08 19.95 -11.93
N TYR A 281 -1.34 18.77 -12.52
CA TYR A 281 -2.63 18.47 -13.16
C TYR A 281 -3.76 18.33 -12.13
N VAL A 282 -3.55 17.58 -11.04
CA VAL A 282 -4.59 17.37 -10.00
C VAL A 282 -5.00 18.68 -9.33
N ALA A 283 -4.05 19.57 -9.06
CA ALA A 283 -4.29 20.89 -8.46
C ALA A 283 -5.18 21.78 -9.35
N VAL A 284 -4.96 21.80 -10.68
CA VAL A 284 -5.77 22.60 -11.62
C VAL A 284 -7.06 21.90 -12.06
N GLY A 285 -7.07 20.57 -12.08
CA GLY A 285 -8.04 19.75 -12.82
C GLY A 285 -9.43 19.56 -12.21
N ARG A 286 -9.66 20.06 -10.99
CA ARG A 286 -10.96 20.08 -10.29
C ARG A 286 -11.74 18.75 -10.43
N GLU A 287 -12.95 18.78 -10.98
CA GLU A 287 -13.91 17.68 -11.00
C GLU A 287 -13.37 16.48 -11.77
N PHE A 288 -12.72 16.71 -12.91
CA PHE A 288 -12.22 15.62 -13.75
C PHE A 288 -10.96 14.94 -13.21
N LEU A 289 -10.33 15.44 -12.13
CA LEU A 289 -9.13 14.89 -11.49
C LEU A 289 -9.29 14.72 -9.95
N SER A 290 -10.52 14.64 -9.45
CA SER A 290 -10.83 14.53 -8.01
C SER A 290 -10.94 13.08 -7.49
N PHE A 291 -10.61 12.08 -8.31
CA PHE A 291 -10.92 10.68 -8.00
C PHE A 291 -9.90 10.01 -7.08
N GLN A 292 -10.30 8.92 -6.42
CA GLN A 292 -9.44 8.21 -5.46
C GLN A 292 -8.16 7.63 -6.07
N TRP A 293 -8.17 7.22 -7.34
CA TRP A 293 -6.97 6.76 -8.04
C TRP A 293 -6.01 7.90 -8.41
N ASP A 294 -6.48 9.13 -8.54
CA ASP A 294 -5.61 10.27 -8.84
C ASP A 294 -4.84 10.69 -7.56
N VAL A 295 -5.51 10.70 -6.41
CA VAL A 295 -4.88 11.02 -5.11
C VAL A 295 -4.04 9.86 -4.55
N LEU A 296 -4.44 8.60 -4.78
CA LEU A 296 -3.61 7.43 -4.44
C LEU A 296 -2.28 7.45 -5.21
N LEU A 297 -2.31 7.86 -6.48
CA LEU A 297 -1.10 7.95 -7.30
C LEU A 297 -0.13 9.01 -6.79
N LEU A 298 -0.66 10.09 -6.16
CA LEU A 298 0.15 11.09 -5.48
C LEU A 298 0.76 10.57 -4.17
N GLU A 299 0.01 9.84 -3.33
CA GLU A 299 0.58 9.22 -2.12
C GLU A 299 1.66 8.18 -2.49
N MET A 300 1.40 7.33 -3.49
CA MET A 300 2.37 6.36 -4.03
C MET A 300 3.59 7.06 -4.64
N GLY A 301 3.40 8.13 -5.40
CA GLY A 301 4.45 8.93 -6.04
C GLY A 301 5.36 9.63 -5.03
N LEU A 302 4.80 10.23 -3.96
CA LEU A 302 5.60 10.87 -2.91
C LEU A 302 6.41 9.84 -2.12
N LEU A 303 5.79 8.73 -1.70
CA LEU A 303 6.51 7.65 -1.04
C LEU A 303 7.59 7.05 -1.95
N ALA A 304 7.36 6.96 -3.27
CA ALA A 304 8.39 6.55 -4.22
C ALA A 304 9.54 7.55 -4.31
N ALA A 305 9.27 8.85 -4.41
CA ALA A 305 10.28 9.91 -4.43
C ALA A 305 11.20 9.86 -3.19
N LEU A 306 10.62 9.61 -2.00
CA LEU A 306 11.36 9.52 -0.74
C LEU A 306 12.18 8.23 -0.60
N THR A 307 11.73 7.11 -1.19
CA THR A 307 12.33 5.77 -0.99
C THR A 307 13.19 5.26 -2.15
N ALA A 308 13.04 5.84 -3.35
CA ALA A 308 13.80 5.49 -4.53
C ALA A 308 15.31 5.71 -4.34
N PRO A 309 16.17 4.84 -4.90
CA PRO A 309 17.61 5.05 -4.87
C PRO A 309 18.03 6.24 -5.74
N GLY A 310 19.04 6.99 -5.28
CA GLY A 310 19.65 8.06 -6.07
C GLY A 310 20.70 7.53 -7.06
N GLY A 311 21.05 8.34 -8.07
CA GLY A 311 21.97 8.00 -9.15
C GLY A 311 21.25 7.75 -10.49
N SER A 312 21.99 7.75 -11.59
CA SER A 312 21.46 7.68 -12.96
C SER A 312 20.92 6.31 -13.36
N ARG A 313 21.58 5.20 -13.01
CA ARG A 313 21.09 3.82 -13.18
C ARG A 313 21.46 2.95 -11.97
N PRO A 314 20.85 3.15 -10.79
CA PRO A 314 21.35 2.58 -9.53
C PRO A 314 21.05 1.09 -9.30
N GLY A 315 20.48 0.38 -10.29
CA GLY A 315 20.02 -1.00 -10.13
C GLY A 315 19.06 -1.15 -8.95
N LEU A 316 19.35 -2.10 -8.05
CA LEU A 316 18.61 -2.33 -6.79
C LEU A 316 18.78 -1.23 -5.72
N GLY A 317 19.72 -0.30 -5.93
CA GLY A 317 20.22 0.62 -4.91
C GLY A 317 21.23 -0.03 -3.96
N ARG A 318 22.12 0.80 -3.39
CA ARG A 318 23.13 0.40 -2.39
C ARG A 318 22.52 0.15 -1.01
N ASP A 319 21.61 1.04 -0.60
CA ASP A 319 20.98 1.06 0.71
C ASP A 319 19.68 0.23 0.73
N GLU A 320 19.48 -0.55 1.79
CA GLU A 320 18.22 -1.24 2.11
C GLU A 320 17.10 -0.20 2.43
N PRO A 321 15.85 -0.44 2.01
CA PRO A 321 14.69 0.30 2.52
C PRO A 321 14.61 0.19 4.05
N SER A 322 14.41 1.32 4.73
CA SER A 322 14.29 1.34 6.19
C SER A 322 12.96 0.73 6.63
N ALA A 323 12.90 0.25 7.88
CA ALA A 323 11.67 -0.31 8.44
C ALA A 323 10.51 0.70 8.45
N LEU A 324 10.80 2.01 8.57
CA LEU A 324 9.80 3.07 8.54
C LEU A 324 9.26 3.33 7.13
N GLU A 325 10.13 3.30 6.11
CA GLU A 325 9.73 3.40 4.69
C GLU A 325 8.81 2.24 4.31
N VAL A 326 9.17 1.00 4.69
CA VAL A 326 8.34 -0.20 4.50
C VAL A 326 7.02 -0.09 5.27
N PHE A 327 7.05 0.47 6.49
CA PHE A 327 5.85 0.67 7.30
C PHE A 327 4.88 1.66 6.67
N LEU A 328 5.36 2.75 6.05
CA LEU A 328 4.50 3.75 5.42
C LEU A 328 3.75 3.22 4.21
N PHE A 329 4.38 2.40 3.36
CA PHE A 329 3.65 1.71 2.29
C PHE A 329 2.58 0.76 2.83
N ARG A 330 2.85 0.08 3.95
CA ARG A 330 1.84 -0.78 4.62
C ARG A 330 0.73 0.02 5.29
N LEU A 331 1.05 1.19 5.85
CA LEU A 331 0.07 2.14 6.36
C LEU A 331 -0.80 2.69 5.24
N LEU A 332 -0.26 2.91 4.03
CA LEU A 332 -1.04 3.29 2.86
C LEU A 332 -1.94 2.14 2.36
N VAL A 333 -1.45 0.89 2.32
CA VAL A 333 -2.31 -0.30 2.09
C VAL A 333 -3.44 -0.33 3.11
N PHE A 334 -3.11 -0.18 4.40
CA PHE A 334 -4.08 -0.20 5.48
C PHE A 334 -5.12 0.91 5.30
N ARG A 335 -4.70 2.16 5.13
CA ARG A 335 -5.59 3.34 4.96
C ARG A 335 -6.48 3.21 3.73
N LEU A 336 -5.98 2.67 2.62
CA LEU A 336 -6.77 2.43 1.40
C LEU A 336 -7.95 1.50 1.67
N TYR A 337 -7.69 0.30 2.19
CA TYR A 337 -8.72 -0.73 2.38
C TYR A 337 -9.55 -0.49 3.64
N PHE A 338 -8.91 -0.33 4.80
CA PHE A 338 -9.60 -0.07 6.07
C PHE A 338 -10.38 1.24 6.03
N GLY A 339 -9.86 2.25 5.34
CA GLY A 339 -10.59 3.50 5.10
C GLY A 339 -11.87 3.26 4.31
N SER A 340 -11.81 2.46 3.24
CA SER A 340 -13.01 2.14 2.46
C SER A 340 -14.00 1.23 3.18
N GLY A 341 -13.53 0.22 3.93
CA GLY A 341 -14.41 -0.67 4.67
C GLY A 341 -15.10 0.02 5.83
N LEU A 342 -14.36 0.84 6.60
CA LEU A 342 -14.92 1.59 7.71
C LEU A 342 -15.92 2.66 7.25
N SER A 343 -15.75 3.25 6.06
CA SER A 343 -16.72 4.22 5.54
C SER A 343 -18.04 3.56 5.11
N LYS A 344 -18.00 2.33 4.58
CA LYS A 344 -19.20 1.52 4.30
C LYS A 344 -19.96 1.14 5.58
N LEU A 345 -19.25 0.76 6.64
CA LEU A 345 -19.88 0.44 7.94
C LEU A 345 -20.48 1.67 8.64
N LYS A 346 -19.88 2.85 8.45
CA LYS A 346 -20.29 4.10 9.13
C LYS A 346 -21.22 5.02 8.33
N SER A 347 -21.50 4.73 7.07
CA SER A 347 -22.35 5.60 6.23
C SER A 347 -23.82 5.65 6.65
N GLY A 348 -24.29 4.66 7.42
CA GLY A 348 -25.71 4.51 7.76
C GLY A 348 -26.54 3.74 6.72
N ASP A 349 -25.94 3.43 5.57
CA ASP A 349 -26.57 2.72 4.46
C ASP A 349 -27.03 1.31 4.85
N ARG A 350 -28.31 1.02 4.57
CA ARG A 350 -28.93 -0.28 4.83
C ARG A 350 -28.34 -1.40 3.98
N THR A 351 -27.94 -1.13 2.74
CA THR A 351 -27.47 -2.16 1.81
C THR A 351 -26.18 -2.85 2.27
N TRP A 352 -25.29 -2.12 2.96
CA TRP A 352 -24.10 -2.69 3.59
C TRP A 352 -24.43 -3.47 4.88
N ARG A 353 -25.43 -3.02 5.65
CA ARG A 353 -25.87 -3.69 6.90
C ARG A 353 -26.62 -4.99 6.63
N GLU A 354 -27.46 -5.01 5.60
CA GLU A 354 -28.31 -6.14 5.19
C GLU A 354 -27.59 -7.08 4.19
N LEU A 355 -26.33 -6.78 3.86
CA LEU A 355 -25.48 -7.48 2.90
C LEU A 355 -26.01 -7.48 1.44
N THR A 356 -26.93 -6.58 1.09
CA THR A 356 -27.54 -6.48 -0.26
C THR A 356 -26.78 -5.55 -1.21
N ALA A 357 -25.71 -4.87 -0.77
CA ALA A 357 -24.98 -3.89 -1.61
C ALA A 357 -24.47 -4.47 -2.96
N CYS A 358 -23.99 -5.72 -2.99
CA CYS A 358 -23.60 -6.38 -4.24
C CYS A 358 -24.78 -6.82 -5.13
N GLU A 359 -26.02 -6.81 -4.66
CA GLU A 359 -27.21 -7.03 -5.50
C GLU A 359 -27.39 -5.84 -6.48
N HIS A 360 -27.11 -4.61 -6.04
CA HIS A 360 -27.20 -3.38 -6.85
C HIS A 360 -25.90 -3.01 -7.58
N TYR A 361 -24.74 -3.19 -6.92
CA TYR A 361 -23.42 -2.73 -7.38
C TYR A 361 -23.13 -2.98 -8.87
N TYR A 362 -23.42 -4.19 -9.37
CA TYR A 362 -23.08 -4.57 -10.74
C TYR A 362 -23.86 -3.79 -11.81
N GLU A 363 -25.12 -3.45 -11.51
CA GLU A 363 -25.98 -2.63 -12.37
C GLU A 363 -25.60 -1.15 -12.26
N THR A 364 -25.40 -0.65 -11.03
CA THR A 364 -25.25 0.79 -10.77
C THR A 364 -23.80 1.30 -10.80
N ALA A 365 -22.80 0.41 -10.95
CA ALA A 365 -21.39 0.78 -11.09
C ALA A 365 -21.16 1.82 -12.20
N PRO A 366 -20.33 2.86 -12.01
CA PRO A 366 -20.27 4.01 -12.93
C PRO A 366 -20.07 3.64 -14.39
N LEU A 367 -19.08 2.78 -14.67
CA LEU A 367 -18.88 2.17 -15.99
C LEU A 367 -18.87 0.64 -15.86
N PRO A 368 -20.02 -0.03 -16.07
CA PRO A 368 -20.14 -1.48 -15.90
C PRO A 368 -19.39 -2.24 -17.00
N THR A 369 -19.10 -3.51 -16.75
CA THR A 369 -18.45 -4.42 -17.72
C THR A 369 -19.40 -5.55 -18.14
N ARG A 370 -19.04 -6.31 -19.17
CA ARG A 370 -19.81 -7.51 -19.58
C ARG A 370 -19.84 -8.58 -18.49
N VAL A 371 -18.73 -8.73 -17.75
CA VAL A 371 -18.64 -9.66 -16.63
C VAL A 371 -19.47 -9.15 -15.45
N GLY A 372 -19.52 -7.83 -15.23
CA GLY A 372 -20.44 -7.19 -14.28
C GLY A 372 -21.89 -7.51 -14.59
N TRP A 373 -22.31 -7.39 -15.86
CA TRP A 373 -23.65 -7.79 -16.30
C TRP A 373 -23.97 -9.26 -15.98
N TYR A 374 -23.06 -10.20 -16.27
CA TYR A 374 -23.27 -11.60 -15.85
C TYR A 374 -23.27 -11.79 -14.32
N ALA A 375 -22.45 -11.02 -13.58
CA ALA A 375 -22.39 -11.07 -12.12
C ALA A 375 -23.67 -10.54 -11.44
N HIS A 376 -24.36 -9.60 -12.07
CA HIS A 376 -25.67 -9.10 -11.63
C HIS A 376 -26.75 -10.19 -11.60
N HIS A 377 -26.64 -11.23 -12.42
CA HIS A 377 -27.57 -12.37 -12.45
C HIS A 377 -27.15 -13.55 -11.55
N LEU A 378 -26.11 -13.41 -10.73
CA LEU A 378 -25.74 -14.44 -9.75
C LEU A 378 -26.83 -14.60 -8.67
N PRO A 379 -27.06 -15.81 -8.13
CA PRO A 379 -28.07 -16.00 -7.09
C PRO A 379 -27.85 -15.09 -5.88
N ARG A 380 -28.93 -14.53 -5.30
CA ARG A 380 -28.87 -13.59 -4.15
C ARG A 380 -27.99 -14.09 -2.98
N ARG A 381 -27.97 -15.40 -2.72
CA ARG A 381 -27.08 -16.00 -1.69
C ARG A 381 -25.60 -15.71 -1.96
N LEU A 382 -25.17 -15.78 -3.22
CA LEU A 382 -23.80 -15.49 -3.63
C LEU A 382 -23.54 -13.98 -3.66
N GLN A 383 -24.51 -13.15 -4.04
CA GLN A 383 -24.37 -11.68 -3.97
C GLN A 383 -24.21 -11.21 -2.52
N ARG A 384 -24.99 -11.75 -1.57
CA ARG A 384 -24.83 -11.47 -0.13
C ARG A 384 -23.48 -11.95 0.41
N ALA A 385 -23.02 -13.13 -0.02
CA ALA A 385 -21.69 -13.62 0.30
C ALA A 385 -20.59 -12.69 -0.26
N SER A 386 -20.76 -12.14 -1.47
CA SER A 386 -19.85 -11.13 -2.04
C SER A 386 -19.84 -9.85 -1.21
N THR A 387 -20.99 -9.31 -0.78
CA THR A 387 -21.04 -8.14 0.11
C THR A 387 -20.28 -8.39 1.43
N GLY A 388 -20.55 -9.54 2.08
CA GLY A 388 -19.85 -9.93 3.30
C GLY A 388 -18.34 -10.13 3.10
N ALA A 389 -17.93 -10.71 1.97
CA ALA A 389 -16.53 -10.87 1.61
C ALA A 389 -15.85 -9.52 1.38
N VAL A 390 -16.47 -8.57 0.67
CA VAL A 390 -15.95 -7.20 0.49
C VAL A 390 -15.75 -6.52 1.86
N LEU A 391 -16.76 -6.56 2.73
CA LEU A 391 -16.65 -5.99 4.08
C LEU A 391 -15.52 -6.63 4.89
N TRP A 392 -15.39 -7.96 4.89
CA TRP A 392 -14.32 -8.66 5.61
C TRP A 392 -12.91 -8.37 5.04
N LEU A 393 -12.78 -8.35 3.70
CA LEU A 393 -11.53 -8.04 3.01
C LEU A 393 -11.10 -6.57 3.18
N GLU A 394 -12.05 -5.64 3.24
CA GLU A 394 -11.76 -4.22 3.48
C GLU A 394 -11.60 -3.87 4.96
N THR A 395 -12.14 -4.64 5.92
CA THR A 395 -12.08 -4.27 7.36
C THR A 395 -11.13 -5.12 8.19
N VAL A 396 -11.07 -6.43 7.99
CA VAL A 396 -10.29 -7.36 8.83
C VAL A 396 -8.90 -7.63 8.23
N VAL A 397 -8.86 -7.96 6.95
CA VAL A 397 -7.61 -8.32 6.26
C VAL A 397 -6.54 -7.21 6.27
N PRO A 398 -6.84 -5.90 6.24
CA PRO A 398 -5.78 -4.88 6.22
C PRO A 398 -4.90 -4.88 7.47
N PHE A 399 -5.41 -5.30 8.63
CA PHE A 399 -4.60 -5.47 9.85
C PHE A 399 -3.48 -6.49 9.67
N LEU A 400 -3.69 -7.52 8.83
CA LEU A 400 -2.70 -8.55 8.54
C LEU A 400 -1.48 -8.00 7.78
N ALA A 401 -1.55 -6.79 7.20
CA ALA A 401 -0.42 -6.09 6.59
C ALA A 401 0.73 -5.83 7.57
N PHE A 402 0.43 -5.67 8.86
CA PHE A 402 1.42 -5.47 9.92
C PHE A 402 1.92 -6.79 10.54
N GLY A 403 1.33 -7.93 10.14
CA GLY A 403 1.60 -9.24 10.72
C GLY A 403 2.90 -9.93 10.25
N PRO A 404 3.11 -11.18 10.72
CA PRO A 404 4.15 -12.08 10.22
C PRO A 404 4.06 -12.35 8.71
N ARG A 405 5.18 -12.86 8.14
CA ARG A 405 5.39 -13.07 6.70
C ARG A 405 4.20 -13.70 5.98
N ARG A 406 3.59 -14.74 6.56
CA ARG A 406 2.51 -15.49 5.93
C ARG A 406 1.16 -14.79 6.02
N LEU A 407 0.89 -14.03 7.08
CA LEU A 407 -0.32 -13.21 7.16
C LEU A 407 -0.27 -12.05 6.16
N ARG A 408 0.90 -11.43 5.95
CA ARG A 408 1.07 -10.43 4.88
C ARG A 408 0.94 -11.02 3.48
N GLN A 409 1.48 -12.23 3.26
CA GLN A 409 1.32 -12.94 1.99
C GLN A 409 -0.16 -13.31 1.74
N PHE A 410 -0.88 -13.74 2.76
CA PHE A 410 -2.31 -13.98 2.67
C PHE A 410 -3.07 -12.69 2.31
N ALA A 411 -2.80 -11.59 3.03
CA ALA A 411 -3.39 -10.29 2.75
C ALA A 411 -3.09 -9.79 1.32
N PHE A 412 -1.87 -10.00 0.82
CA PHE A 412 -1.54 -9.72 -0.57
C PHE A 412 -2.46 -10.47 -1.53
N TRP A 413 -2.53 -11.80 -1.42
CA TRP A 413 -3.33 -12.61 -2.35
C TRP A 413 -4.83 -12.33 -2.24
N SER A 414 -5.37 -12.14 -1.05
CA SER A 414 -6.80 -11.87 -0.85
C SER A 414 -7.20 -10.47 -1.32
N LEU A 415 -6.37 -9.45 -1.08
CA LEU A 415 -6.63 -8.08 -1.56
C LEU A 415 -6.39 -7.95 -3.06
N SER A 416 -5.36 -8.61 -3.63
CA SER A 416 -5.17 -8.68 -5.08
C SER A 416 -6.30 -9.45 -5.77
N GLY A 417 -6.82 -10.52 -5.16
CA GLY A 417 -8.00 -11.24 -5.64
C GLY A 417 -9.25 -10.36 -5.66
N LEU A 418 -9.48 -9.58 -4.60
CA LEU A 418 -10.55 -8.57 -4.56
C LEU A 418 -10.40 -7.56 -5.69
N GLN A 419 -9.20 -6.99 -5.89
CA GLN A 419 -8.95 -6.00 -6.94
C GLN A 419 -9.11 -6.58 -8.35
N ALA A 420 -8.75 -7.85 -8.57
CA ALA A 420 -8.99 -8.55 -9.83
C ALA A 420 -10.49 -8.76 -10.09
N ALA A 421 -11.26 -9.16 -9.07
CA ALA A 421 -12.71 -9.31 -9.18
C ALA A 421 -13.42 -7.97 -9.45
N ILE A 422 -13.01 -6.90 -8.75
CA ILE A 422 -13.50 -5.54 -8.99
C ILE A 422 -13.16 -5.11 -10.43
N ALA A 423 -11.90 -5.26 -10.87
CA ALA A 423 -11.47 -4.88 -12.22
C ALA A 423 -12.18 -5.66 -13.34
N ALA A 424 -12.56 -6.92 -13.09
CA ALA A 424 -13.33 -7.71 -14.03
C ALA A 424 -14.79 -7.24 -14.10
N THR A 425 -15.41 -6.90 -12.97
CA THR A 425 -16.85 -6.59 -12.88
C THR A 425 -17.21 -5.11 -13.07
N GLY A 426 -16.26 -4.21 -12.84
CA GLY A 426 -16.41 -2.77 -13.04
C GLY A 426 -15.11 -2.14 -13.54
N ASN A 427 -15.22 -1.11 -14.38
CA ASN A 427 -14.06 -0.30 -14.73
C ASN A 427 -13.77 0.67 -13.57
N TYR A 428 -12.51 0.91 -13.21
CA TYR A 428 -12.10 1.94 -12.23
C TYR A 428 -10.82 2.65 -12.68
N GLY A 429 -10.69 2.88 -13.99
CA GLY A 429 -9.46 3.37 -14.60
C GLY A 429 -8.27 2.50 -14.18
N PHE A 430 -7.21 3.15 -13.68
CA PHE A 430 -5.98 2.51 -13.21
C PHE A 430 -5.97 2.25 -11.69
N PHE A 431 -7.12 2.28 -11.01
CA PHE A 431 -7.22 2.05 -9.56
C PHE A 431 -6.82 0.62 -9.14
N ASN A 432 -7.39 -0.39 -9.78
CA ASN A 432 -7.14 -1.79 -9.38
C ASN A 432 -5.68 -2.18 -9.63
N VAL A 433 -5.08 -1.64 -10.70
CA VAL A 433 -3.64 -1.74 -10.99
C VAL A 433 -2.85 -1.13 -9.83
N GLN A 434 -3.09 0.13 -9.46
CA GLN A 434 -2.43 0.79 -8.33
C GLN A 434 -2.51 0.00 -7.03
N ALA A 435 -3.70 -0.48 -6.68
CA ALA A 435 -3.93 -1.23 -5.46
C ALA A 435 -3.12 -2.54 -5.44
N GLY A 436 -2.98 -3.21 -6.59
CA GLY A 436 -2.08 -4.36 -6.77
C GLY A 436 -0.59 -3.98 -6.66
N VAL A 437 -0.17 -2.88 -7.30
CA VAL A 437 1.22 -2.37 -7.26
C VAL A 437 1.63 -1.99 -5.84
N LEU A 438 0.76 -1.28 -5.11
CA LEU A 438 0.95 -0.95 -3.71
C LEU A 438 1.04 -2.21 -2.83
N GLY A 439 0.22 -3.22 -3.12
CA GLY A 439 0.21 -4.51 -2.43
C GLY A 439 1.56 -5.24 -2.43
N VAL A 440 2.45 -4.97 -3.39
CA VAL A 440 3.80 -5.58 -3.46
C VAL A 440 4.60 -5.35 -2.16
N TRP A 441 4.35 -4.27 -1.40
CA TRP A 441 5.00 -4.00 -0.10
C TRP A 441 4.56 -4.90 1.07
N LEU A 442 3.53 -5.72 0.88
CA LEU A 442 3.16 -6.81 1.79
C LEU A 442 4.13 -8.00 1.65
N LEU A 443 4.68 -8.20 0.46
CA LEU A 443 5.68 -9.22 0.15
C LEU A 443 7.07 -8.82 0.68
N ASP A 444 8.05 -9.68 0.45
CA ASP A 444 9.48 -9.46 0.68
C ASP A 444 10.29 -10.20 -0.39
N ASP A 445 11.59 -9.93 -0.49
CA ASP A 445 12.40 -10.39 -1.62
C ASP A 445 12.45 -11.93 -1.73
N ALA A 446 12.33 -12.68 -0.62
CA ALA A 446 12.26 -14.14 -0.65
C ALA A 446 10.86 -14.70 -1.00
N ALA A 447 9.82 -13.86 -1.05
CA ALA A 447 8.56 -14.18 -1.70
C ALA A 447 8.68 -14.00 -3.22
N LEU A 448 9.28 -12.88 -3.66
CA LEU A 448 9.49 -12.58 -5.09
C LEU A 448 10.43 -13.58 -5.76
N ARG A 449 11.52 -14.00 -5.10
CA ARG A 449 12.47 -15.04 -5.56
C ARG A 449 11.82 -16.41 -5.86
N ARG A 450 10.55 -16.65 -5.49
CA ARG A 450 9.82 -17.89 -5.84
C ARG A 450 9.06 -17.82 -7.17
N VAL A 451 8.82 -16.60 -7.67
CA VAL A 451 8.00 -16.34 -8.85
C VAL A 451 8.84 -15.74 -9.97
N LEU A 452 9.85 -14.95 -9.62
CA LEU A 452 10.77 -14.29 -10.54
C LEU A 452 12.18 -14.90 -10.41
N PRO A 453 12.90 -15.13 -11.53
CA PRO A 453 14.29 -15.60 -11.53
C PRO A 453 15.24 -14.45 -11.14
N LEU A 454 15.20 -14.06 -9.86
CA LEU A 454 15.97 -12.94 -9.33
C LEU A 454 17.41 -13.39 -9.01
N LYS A 455 18.38 -12.82 -9.72
CA LYS A 455 19.81 -12.98 -9.41
C LYS A 455 20.15 -12.30 -8.07
N ASP A 456 21.10 -12.84 -7.33
CA ASP A 456 21.58 -12.15 -6.13
C ASP A 456 22.36 -10.89 -6.52
N GLY A 457 21.94 -9.75 -5.97
CA GLY A 457 22.63 -8.47 -6.14
C GLY A 457 23.81 -8.34 -5.18
N PRO A 458 24.69 -7.34 -5.39
CA PRO A 458 25.76 -7.03 -4.45
C PRO A 458 25.19 -6.79 -3.05
N ALA A 459 25.94 -7.24 -2.03
CA ALA A 459 25.53 -7.18 -0.63
C ALA A 459 25.06 -5.77 -0.24
N ALA A 460 23.90 -5.69 0.45
CA ALA A 460 23.34 -4.41 0.88
C ALA A 460 24.28 -3.73 1.88
N GLN A 461 24.61 -2.46 1.65
CA GLN A 461 25.43 -1.71 2.60
C GLN A 461 24.57 -1.25 3.80
N PRO A 462 25.11 -1.27 5.03
CA PRO A 462 24.39 -0.77 6.19
C PRO A 462 24.19 0.74 6.06
N ARG A 463 22.93 1.15 5.87
CA ARG A 463 22.54 2.56 5.71
C ARG A 463 23.01 3.39 6.92
N PRO A 464 23.77 4.50 6.71
CA PRO A 464 24.25 5.34 7.80
C PRO A 464 23.14 5.85 8.72
N TRP A 465 23.47 6.02 10.00
CA TRP A 465 22.50 6.46 11.01
C TRP A 465 21.94 7.86 10.70
N TRP A 466 22.78 8.78 10.20
CA TRP A 466 22.36 10.13 9.82
C TRP A 466 21.39 10.10 8.64
N ARG A 467 21.63 9.27 7.61
CA ARG A 467 20.67 9.07 6.50
C ARG A 467 19.36 8.50 6.99
N THR A 468 19.41 7.60 7.97
CA THR A 468 18.21 7.04 8.59
C THR A 468 17.43 8.11 9.37
N GLY A 469 18.13 9.01 10.08
CA GLY A 469 17.54 10.15 10.77
C GLY A 469 16.91 11.17 9.81
N VAL A 470 17.62 11.58 8.75
CA VAL A 470 17.10 12.49 7.72
C VAL A 470 15.88 11.89 7.02
N SER A 471 15.92 10.62 6.64
CA SER A 471 14.74 9.95 6.07
C SER A 471 13.59 9.83 7.06
N ALA A 472 13.86 9.59 8.35
CA ALA A 472 12.82 9.54 9.38
C ALA A 472 12.15 10.91 9.62
N LEU A 473 12.93 12.00 9.59
CA LEU A 473 12.41 13.38 9.66
C LEU A 473 11.59 13.73 8.41
N GLY A 474 12.08 13.38 7.21
CA GLY A 474 11.37 13.68 5.96
C GLY A 474 10.03 12.95 5.81
N VAL A 475 9.87 11.77 6.42
CA VAL A 475 8.62 11.00 6.37
C VAL A 475 7.72 11.16 7.60
N SER A 476 8.19 11.79 8.69
CA SER A 476 7.39 11.93 9.91
C SER A 476 6.08 12.72 9.71
N PRO A 477 5.98 13.75 8.84
CA PRO A 477 4.70 14.40 8.58
C PRO A 477 3.67 13.45 7.96
N LEU A 478 4.10 12.58 7.03
CA LEU A 478 3.23 11.58 6.40
C LEU A 478 2.78 10.52 7.39
N LEU A 479 3.64 10.13 8.33
CA LEU A 479 3.27 9.23 9.43
C LEU A 479 2.22 9.87 10.35
N VAL A 480 2.45 11.13 10.77
CA VAL A 480 1.57 11.86 11.70
C VAL A 480 0.21 12.11 11.06
N LEU A 481 0.18 12.64 9.83
CA LEU A 481 -1.06 12.91 9.08
C LEU A 481 -1.80 11.62 8.70
N GLY A 482 -1.07 10.56 8.33
CA GLY A 482 -1.67 9.25 8.06
C GLY A 482 -2.27 8.62 9.32
N ALA A 483 -1.66 8.82 10.48
CA ALA A 483 -2.21 8.38 11.76
C ALA A 483 -3.39 9.27 12.20
N SER A 484 -3.33 10.59 12.02
CA SER A 484 -4.43 11.50 12.37
C SER A 484 -5.68 11.18 11.55
N GLU A 485 -5.54 10.91 10.25
CA GLU A 485 -6.64 10.53 9.34
C GLU A 485 -7.35 9.25 9.82
N VAL A 486 -6.60 8.21 10.23
CA VAL A 486 -7.17 6.98 10.79
C VAL A 486 -7.85 7.25 12.15
N LEU A 487 -7.17 7.93 13.07
CA LEU A 487 -7.67 8.19 14.42
C LEU A 487 -8.94 9.07 14.39
N ARG A 488 -9.02 10.04 13.48
CA ARG A 488 -10.22 10.88 13.28
C ARG A 488 -11.47 10.08 12.93
N ARG A 489 -11.38 8.84 12.43
CA ARG A 489 -12.55 8.01 12.11
C ARG A 489 -13.21 7.39 13.36
N PHE A 490 -12.59 7.51 14.53
CA PHE A 490 -13.12 7.01 15.80
C PHE A 490 -13.64 8.17 16.66
N GLU A 491 -14.95 8.15 16.97
CA GLU A 491 -15.61 9.20 17.78
C GLU A 491 -15.00 9.30 19.18
N GLY A 492 -14.60 8.18 19.78
CA GLY A 492 -13.91 8.17 21.07
C GLY A 492 -12.62 9.01 21.05
N TRP A 493 -11.85 8.97 19.96
CA TRP A 493 -10.68 9.83 19.79
C TRP A 493 -11.08 11.29 19.57
N GLN A 494 -12.11 11.56 18.76
CA GLN A 494 -12.59 12.92 18.54
C GLN A 494 -13.08 13.61 19.83
N ARG A 495 -13.75 12.84 20.72
CA ARG A 495 -14.35 13.33 21.97
C ARG A 495 -13.34 13.55 23.10
N HIS A 496 -12.27 12.74 23.18
CA HIS A 496 -11.32 12.77 24.31
C HIS A 496 -9.94 13.37 23.97
N ARG A 497 -9.69 13.79 22.72
CA ARG A 497 -8.43 14.45 22.35
C ARG A 497 -8.36 15.88 22.93
N PRO A 498 -7.20 16.34 23.43
CA PRO A 498 -7.04 17.74 23.85
C PRO A 498 -7.23 18.70 22.68
N GLU A 499 -7.91 19.83 22.92
CA GLU A 499 -8.23 20.83 21.88
C GLU A 499 -6.98 21.34 21.14
N ARG A 500 -5.90 21.64 21.88
CA ARG A 500 -4.61 22.07 21.31
C ARG A 500 -4.05 21.04 20.31
N VAL A 501 -4.20 19.74 20.58
CA VAL A 501 -3.79 18.67 19.67
C VAL A 501 -4.71 18.64 18.44
N GLY A 502 -6.02 18.82 18.65
CA GLY A 502 -7.00 18.96 17.56
C GLY A 502 -6.71 20.14 16.62
N ALA A 503 -6.39 21.31 17.17
CA ALA A 503 -6.04 22.51 16.43
C ALA A 503 -4.73 22.34 15.62
N VAL A 504 -3.66 21.85 16.25
CA VAL A 504 -2.37 21.61 15.57
C VAL A 504 -2.52 20.60 14.43
N MET A 505 -3.25 19.49 14.64
CA MET A 505 -3.48 18.51 13.57
C MET A 505 -4.33 19.09 12.44
N THR A 506 -5.38 19.85 12.75
CA THR A 506 -6.23 20.51 11.74
C THR A 506 -5.44 21.54 10.93
N TRP A 507 -4.54 22.28 11.58
CA TRP A 507 -3.61 23.20 10.90
C TRP A 507 -2.64 22.44 9.99
N LEU A 508 -1.96 21.39 10.47
CA LEU A 508 -1.07 20.56 9.64
C LEU A 508 -1.80 19.94 8.44
N GLU A 509 -3.01 19.42 8.65
CA GLU A 509 -3.88 18.88 7.59
C GLU A 509 -4.25 19.98 6.57
N SER A 510 -4.55 21.21 7.01
CA SER A 510 -4.84 22.35 6.12
C SER A 510 -3.66 22.69 5.20
N GLN A 511 -2.42 22.63 5.71
CA GLN A 511 -1.21 22.93 4.94
C GLN A 511 -0.83 21.78 3.98
N ALA A 512 -1.14 20.54 4.34
CA ALA A 512 -0.87 19.36 3.50
C ALA A 512 -1.95 19.10 2.43
N ARG A 513 -3.20 19.53 2.65
CA ARG A 513 -4.35 19.28 1.77
C ARG A 513 -4.14 19.69 0.30
N PRO A 514 -3.51 20.84 -0.05
CA PRO A 514 -3.24 21.20 -1.43
C PRO A 514 -2.28 20.24 -2.15
N LEU A 515 -1.35 19.62 -1.40
CA LEU A 515 -0.40 18.64 -1.93
C LEU A 515 -1.02 17.26 -2.21
N ARG A 516 -2.28 17.03 -1.78
CA ARG A 516 -3.05 15.79 -2.03
C ARG A 516 -2.28 14.49 -1.75
N SER A 517 -1.37 14.54 -0.77
CA SER A 517 -0.40 13.47 -0.49
C SER A 517 -0.63 12.76 0.85
N VAL A 518 -1.75 13.06 1.52
CA VAL A 518 -2.38 12.25 2.57
C VAL A 518 -3.89 12.47 2.43
N ASN A 519 -4.66 11.42 2.09
CA ASN A 519 -6.08 11.54 1.74
C ASN A 519 -6.96 10.51 2.47
N PRO A 520 -8.24 10.80 2.70
CA PRO A 520 -9.21 9.81 3.15
C PRO A 520 -9.69 8.92 1.98
N TYR A 521 -9.82 7.62 2.23
CA TYR A 521 -10.41 6.64 1.31
C TYR A 521 -11.81 6.25 1.76
N GLY A 522 -12.72 6.01 0.80
CA GLY A 522 -14.14 5.77 1.07
C GLY A 522 -14.97 5.44 -0.17
N LEU A 523 -14.51 4.49 -1.00
CA LEU A 523 -15.17 4.11 -2.24
C LEU A 523 -16.50 3.38 -1.94
N PHE A 524 -17.59 3.81 -2.58
CA PHE A 524 -18.95 3.29 -2.38
C PHE A 524 -19.39 3.24 -0.91
N SER A 525 -19.12 4.31 -0.15
CA SER A 525 -19.58 4.42 1.25
C SER A 525 -21.11 4.32 1.36
N MET A 526 -21.82 4.93 0.41
CA MET A 526 -23.25 4.72 0.16
C MET A 526 -23.39 4.06 -1.21
N MET A 527 -24.28 3.07 -1.32
CA MET A 527 -24.56 2.34 -2.55
C MET A 527 -25.68 3.04 -3.33
N THR A 528 -25.48 3.17 -4.63
CA THR A 528 -26.52 3.64 -5.55
C THR A 528 -27.43 2.47 -5.92
N VAL A 529 -28.76 2.63 -5.81
CA VAL A 529 -29.76 1.55 -6.02
C VAL A 529 -30.61 1.70 -7.30
N GLN A 530 -30.53 2.86 -7.95
CA GLN A 530 -31.09 3.18 -9.26
C GLN A 530 -29.95 3.53 -10.22
N ARG A 531 -30.17 3.53 -11.53
CA ARG A 531 -29.16 3.96 -12.50
C ARG A 531 -29.72 5.09 -13.37
N PRO A 532 -29.88 6.30 -12.81
CA PRO A 532 -30.17 7.47 -13.62
C PRO A 532 -29.01 7.70 -14.60
N GLU A 533 -29.34 7.89 -15.87
CA GLU A 533 -28.39 8.17 -16.95
C GLU A 533 -28.87 9.38 -17.74
N ILE A 534 -27.97 10.34 -17.90
CA ILE A 534 -28.22 11.53 -18.71
C ILE A 534 -27.89 11.21 -20.17
N LEU A 535 -28.85 11.45 -21.05
CA LEU A 535 -28.68 11.55 -22.49
C LEU A 535 -28.64 13.03 -22.87
N VAL A 536 -27.84 13.37 -23.88
CA VAL A 536 -27.72 14.73 -24.39
C VAL A 536 -28.12 14.72 -25.84
N GLU A 537 -29.04 15.62 -26.21
CA GLU A 537 -29.65 15.65 -27.53
C GLU A 537 -29.50 17.06 -28.11
N GLY A 538 -29.18 17.15 -29.40
CA GLY A 538 -29.22 18.41 -30.16
C GLY A 538 -30.42 18.46 -31.09
N SER A 539 -30.86 19.66 -31.46
CA SER A 539 -31.91 19.91 -32.46
C SER A 539 -31.67 21.22 -33.21
N ASP A 540 -32.15 21.27 -34.45
CA ASP A 540 -32.14 22.47 -35.31
C ASP A 540 -33.51 23.18 -35.38
N ASP A 541 -34.59 22.46 -35.07
CA ASP A 541 -36.00 22.89 -35.21
C ASP A 541 -36.75 22.94 -33.87
N GLY A 542 -36.33 22.17 -32.88
CA GLY A 542 -37.00 21.99 -31.58
C GLY A 542 -37.91 20.75 -31.54
N GLU A 543 -38.13 20.09 -32.68
CA GLU A 543 -39.00 18.94 -32.85
C GLU A 543 -38.19 17.63 -32.96
N GLN A 544 -37.17 17.62 -33.83
CA GLN A 544 -36.32 16.46 -34.07
C GLN A 544 -35.06 16.54 -33.21
N TRP A 545 -34.96 15.62 -32.26
CA TRP A 545 -33.86 15.55 -31.29
C TRP A 545 -32.93 14.36 -31.59
N LYS A 546 -31.62 14.62 -31.72
CA LYS A 546 -30.60 13.63 -32.08
C LYS A 546 -29.59 13.44 -30.94
N GLU A 547 -29.44 12.20 -30.47
CA GLU A 547 -28.58 11.84 -29.32
C GLU A 547 -27.07 11.94 -29.63
N TYR A 548 -26.32 12.62 -28.76
CA TYR A 548 -24.86 12.61 -28.76
C TYR A 548 -24.32 11.32 -28.14
N SER A 549 -23.70 10.47 -28.96
CA SER A 549 -23.20 9.16 -28.50
C SER A 549 -21.90 9.28 -27.70
N PHE A 550 -21.90 8.72 -26.47
CA PHE A 550 -20.73 8.66 -25.60
C PHE A 550 -19.82 7.44 -25.88
N ARG A 551 -18.53 7.53 -25.50
CA ARG A 551 -17.54 6.49 -25.83
C ARG A 551 -17.62 5.24 -24.97
N TYR A 552 -18.07 5.34 -23.72
CA TYR A 552 -17.93 4.26 -22.74
C TYR A 552 -19.09 4.10 -21.75
N LYS A 553 -19.84 5.16 -21.40
CA LYS A 553 -21.03 5.01 -20.53
C LYS A 553 -22.18 4.27 -21.21
N ALA A 554 -23.18 3.86 -20.42
CA ALA A 554 -24.44 3.32 -20.96
C ALA A 554 -25.16 4.39 -21.80
N GLY A 555 -25.85 3.94 -22.84
CA GLY A 555 -26.50 4.80 -23.85
C GLY A 555 -27.48 3.95 -24.66
N ASP A 556 -27.20 3.71 -25.94
CA ASP A 556 -27.91 2.72 -26.77
C ASP A 556 -28.20 1.39 -26.01
N PRO A 557 -29.48 1.00 -25.83
CA PRO A 557 -29.90 -0.25 -25.19
C PRO A 557 -29.30 -1.54 -25.77
N ALA A 558 -29.04 -1.57 -27.08
CA ALA A 558 -28.44 -2.73 -27.75
C ALA A 558 -26.93 -2.83 -27.51
N ARG A 559 -26.30 -1.76 -27.01
CA ARG A 559 -24.85 -1.68 -26.89
C ARG A 559 -24.34 -2.44 -25.65
N PRO A 560 -23.48 -3.46 -25.83
CA PRO A 560 -22.89 -4.17 -24.70
C PRO A 560 -21.98 -3.25 -23.87
N PRO A 561 -21.96 -3.41 -22.54
CA PRO A 561 -20.92 -2.84 -21.68
C PRO A 561 -19.53 -3.23 -22.17
N ARG A 562 -18.50 -2.44 -21.80
CA ARG A 562 -17.12 -2.62 -22.30
C ARG A 562 -16.11 -2.69 -21.16
N GLN A 563 -15.02 -3.44 -21.38
CA GLN A 563 -13.82 -3.28 -20.59
C GLN A 563 -13.06 -2.06 -21.13
N VAL A 564 -12.78 -1.11 -20.24
CA VAL A 564 -12.18 0.21 -20.52
C VAL A 564 -10.96 0.43 -19.63
N ALA A 565 -11.02 -0.03 -18.38
CA ALA A 565 -9.86 -0.06 -17.51
C ALA A 565 -8.70 -0.82 -18.20
N PRO A 566 -7.47 -0.26 -18.21
CA PRO A 566 -7.00 0.76 -17.28
C PRO A 566 -7.13 2.22 -17.75
N HIS A 567 -7.76 2.50 -18.89
CA HIS A 567 -8.09 3.86 -19.31
C HIS A 567 -9.19 4.45 -18.42
N GLN A 568 -9.02 5.72 -18.01
CA GLN A 568 -10.02 6.49 -17.28
C GLN A 568 -10.65 7.53 -18.22
N PRO A 569 -11.85 7.29 -18.78
CA PRO A 569 -12.59 8.29 -19.53
C PRO A 569 -13.27 9.26 -18.55
N ARG A 570 -12.69 10.45 -18.40
CA ARG A 570 -13.05 11.38 -17.32
C ARG A 570 -14.40 12.05 -17.56
N LEU A 571 -14.81 12.27 -18.82
CA LEU A 571 -16.13 12.77 -19.17
C LEU A 571 -17.22 11.72 -18.90
N ASP A 572 -17.16 10.55 -19.55
CA ASP A 572 -18.12 9.45 -19.35
C ASP A 572 -18.30 9.08 -17.87
N TRP A 573 -17.21 9.11 -17.09
CA TRP A 573 -17.26 8.84 -15.66
C TRP A 573 -17.95 9.96 -14.85
N GLN A 574 -17.73 11.22 -15.21
CA GLN A 574 -18.39 12.34 -14.51
C GLN A 574 -19.88 12.44 -14.83
N MET A 575 -20.33 11.96 -15.99
CA MET A 575 -21.76 11.86 -16.32
C MET A 575 -22.54 11.05 -15.28
N TRP A 576 -21.96 9.96 -14.76
CA TRP A 576 -22.58 9.16 -13.69
C TRP A 576 -22.76 9.95 -12.38
N PHE A 577 -21.79 10.78 -12.00
CA PHE A 577 -21.93 11.65 -10.81
C PHE A 577 -22.92 12.79 -11.04
N ALA A 578 -23.00 13.35 -12.25
CA ALA A 578 -23.99 14.37 -12.58
C ALA A 578 -25.42 13.84 -12.44
N ALA A 579 -25.69 12.63 -12.93
CA ALA A 579 -27.03 12.03 -12.92
C ALA A 579 -27.62 11.80 -11.52
N LEU A 580 -26.82 11.91 -10.45
CA LEU A 580 -27.25 11.75 -9.05
C LEU A 580 -27.72 13.07 -8.39
N GLY A 581 -27.75 14.19 -9.11
CA GLY A 581 -28.18 15.47 -8.57
C GLY A 581 -28.32 16.57 -9.64
N SER A 582 -28.48 17.82 -9.22
CA SER A 582 -28.70 18.94 -10.14
C SER A 582 -27.54 19.19 -11.12
N PRO A 583 -27.81 19.70 -12.34
CA PRO A 583 -26.81 19.97 -13.38
C PRO A 583 -25.56 20.73 -12.86
N PRO A 584 -24.37 20.09 -12.81
CA PRO A 584 -23.18 20.76 -12.30
C PRO A 584 -22.66 21.77 -13.34
N GLY A 585 -21.98 22.83 -12.88
CA GLY A 585 -21.51 23.90 -13.77
C GLY A 585 -20.48 23.47 -14.84
N TRP A 586 -19.91 22.27 -14.78
CA TRP A 586 -19.10 21.70 -15.88
C TRP A 586 -19.98 21.05 -16.96
N PHE A 587 -21.17 20.57 -16.60
CA PHE A 587 -22.14 19.97 -17.52
C PHE A 587 -22.86 21.06 -18.33
N VAL A 588 -23.24 22.18 -17.68
CA VAL A 588 -23.70 23.38 -18.40
C VAL A 588 -22.64 23.89 -19.38
N ALA A 589 -21.36 23.88 -18.96
CA ALA A 589 -20.23 24.19 -19.85
C ALA A 589 -20.10 23.21 -21.02
N PHE A 590 -20.36 21.91 -20.80
CA PHE A 590 -20.39 20.90 -21.86
C PHE A 590 -21.49 21.20 -22.89
N LEU A 591 -22.73 21.47 -22.45
CA LEU A 591 -23.83 21.85 -23.35
C LEU A 591 -23.50 23.10 -24.18
N ALA A 592 -22.93 24.15 -23.54
CA ALA A 592 -22.47 25.35 -24.25
C ALA A 592 -21.41 25.03 -25.32
N ARG A 593 -20.43 24.17 -25.01
CA ARG A 593 -19.38 23.78 -25.97
C ARG A 593 -19.89 22.90 -27.13
N LEU A 594 -21.02 22.21 -26.97
CA LEU A 594 -21.71 21.52 -28.07
C LEU A 594 -22.40 22.51 -29.01
N LEU A 595 -23.12 23.50 -28.47
CA LEU A 595 -23.72 24.59 -29.24
C LEU A 595 -22.69 25.45 -29.99
N GLU A 596 -21.47 25.58 -29.45
CA GLU A 596 -20.35 26.23 -30.14
C GLU A 596 -19.68 25.35 -31.22
N GLY A 597 -19.96 24.03 -31.25
CA GLY A 597 -19.27 23.09 -32.12
C GLY A 597 -17.79 22.88 -31.77
N SER A 598 -17.41 22.97 -30.48
CA SER A 598 -16.00 22.90 -30.05
C SER A 598 -15.37 21.54 -30.42
N PRO A 599 -14.38 21.49 -31.34
CA PRO A 599 -13.83 20.21 -31.83
C PRO A 599 -13.05 19.47 -30.74
N GLU A 600 -12.42 20.18 -29.80
CA GLU A 600 -11.76 19.55 -28.65
C GLU A 600 -12.74 18.81 -27.73
N VAL A 601 -13.97 19.32 -27.59
CA VAL A 601 -15.02 18.72 -26.73
C VAL A 601 -15.77 17.62 -27.49
N LEU A 602 -16.13 17.85 -28.75
CA LEU A 602 -16.72 16.82 -29.62
C LEU A 602 -15.80 15.60 -29.76
N GLY A 603 -14.48 15.80 -29.78
CA GLY A 603 -13.49 14.72 -29.77
C GLY A 603 -13.54 13.79 -28.55
N LEU A 604 -14.12 14.22 -27.41
CA LEU A 604 -14.35 13.36 -26.24
C LEU A 604 -15.48 12.34 -26.48
N LEU A 605 -16.44 12.65 -27.35
CA LEU A 605 -17.60 11.81 -27.67
C LEU A 605 -17.26 10.73 -28.72
N ALA A 606 -18.16 9.77 -28.90
CA ALA A 606 -18.02 8.70 -29.89
C ALA A 606 -18.47 9.13 -31.29
N GLY A 607 -19.49 9.97 -31.37
CA GLY A 607 -20.03 10.49 -32.61
C GLY A 607 -20.72 11.84 -32.40
N ASN A 608 -20.74 12.64 -33.46
CA ASN A 608 -21.44 13.92 -33.53
C ASN A 608 -22.59 13.80 -34.56
N PRO A 609 -23.86 13.89 -34.15
CA PRO A 609 -25.00 13.83 -35.08
C PRO A 609 -25.18 15.10 -35.93
N PHE A 610 -24.35 16.13 -35.70
CA PHE A 610 -24.37 17.43 -36.39
C PHE A 610 -22.99 17.75 -37.00
N PRO A 611 -22.57 17.04 -38.07
CA PRO A 611 -21.21 17.16 -38.61
C PRO A 611 -20.93 18.49 -39.32
N ASP A 612 -21.91 19.04 -40.05
CA ASP A 612 -21.70 20.19 -40.95
C ASP A 612 -21.82 21.54 -40.24
N ARG A 613 -22.70 21.64 -39.23
CA ARG A 613 -22.92 22.82 -38.40
C ARG A 613 -23.33 22.39 -36.99
N PRO A 614 -22.99 23.13 -35.92
CA PRO A 614 -23.51 22.84 -34.59
C PRO A 614 -25.03 23.04 -34.51
N PRO A 615 -25.74 22.32 -33.61
CA PRO A 615 -27.19 22.44 -33.48
C PRO A 615 -27.58 23.81 -32.92
N ARG A 616 -28.80 24.28 -33.25
CA ARG A 616 -29.36 25.50 -32.67
C ARG A 616 -29.74 25.36 -31.20
N MET A 617 -30.16 24.17 -30.80
CA MET A 617 -30.63 23.86 -29.46
C MET A 617 -30.00 22.58 -28.93
N VAL A 618 -29.79 22.50 -27.62
CA VAL A 618 -29.44 21.26 -26.91
C VAL A 618 -30.31 21.07 -25.68
N ARG A 619 -30.68 19.83 -25.37
CA ARG A 619 -31.36 19.47 -24.12
C ARG A 619 -30.67 18.26 -23.49
N ALA A 620 -30.98 18.01 -22.22
CA ALA A 620 -30.55 16.80 -21.54
C ALA A 620 -31.77 16.06 -20.97
N VAL A 621 -31.84 14.76 -21.19
CA VAL A 621 -32.95 13.89 -20.82
C VAL A 621 -32.46 12.85 -19.82
N LEU A 622 -33.25 12.56 -18.78
CA LEU A 622 -32.90 11.59 -17.74
C LEU A 622 -33.72 10.31 -17.91
N TYR A 623 -33.06 9.17 -17.81
CA TYR A 623 -33.66 7.84 -17.87
C TYR A 623 -33.16 6.98 -16.70
N ASP A 624 -33.99 6.10 -16.12
CA ASP A 624 -33.49 4.99 -15.27
C ASP A 624 -33.13 3.81 -16.18
N TYR A 625 -31.93 3.26 -16.01
CA TYR A 625 -31.42 2.14 -16.78
C TYR A 625 -31.39 0.85 -15.96
N ARG A 626 -31.89 -0.24 -16.52
CA ARG A 626 -31.86 -1.57 -15.88
C ARG A 626 -31.22 -2.60 -16.78
N MET A 627 -30.47 -3.54 -16.20
CA MET A 627 -29.93 -4.68 -16.94
C MET A 627 -31.09 -5.60 -17.33
N THR A 628 -31.18 -5.94 -18.62
CA THR A 628 -32.09 -7.00 -19.14
C THR A 628 -31.77 -8.34 -18.49
N ASP A 629 -32.72 -9.26 -18.42
CA ASP A 629 -32.43 -10.64 -18.00
C ASP A 629 -31.74 -11.48 -19.10
N VAL A 630 -31.27 -12.67 -18.73
CA VAL A 630 -30.53 -13.57 -19.63
C VAL A 630 -31.39 -14.18 -20.74
N ALA A 631 -32.69 -14.39 -20.51
CA ALA A 631 -33.61 -14.91 -21.52
C ALA A 631 -34.01 -13.80 -22.51
N GLU A 632 -34.30 -12.61 -22.01
CA GLU A 632 -34.55 -11.42 -22.81
C GLU A 632 -33.37 -11.09 -23.73
N ARG A 633 -32.16 -10.95 -23.18
CA ARG A 633 -30.98 -10.64 -23.99
C ARG A 633 -30.72 -11.71 -25.06
N ARG A 634 -30.97 -12.99 -24.78
CA ARG A 634 -30.86 -14.07 -25.79
C ARG A 634 -31.89 -13.93 -26.91
N ARG A 635 -33.09 -13.42 -26.61
CA ARG A 635 -34.21 -13.24 -27.56
C ARG A 635 -34.09 -11.96 -28.40
N THR A 636 -33.65 -10.85 -27.79
CA THR A 636 -33.70 -9.51 -28.42
C THR A 636 -32.33 -8.92 -28.76
N GLY A 637 -31.24 -9.46 -28.19
CA GLY A 637 -29.89 -8.88 -28.27
C GLY A 637 -29.68 -7.63 -27.40
N ILE A 638 -30.73 -7.09 -26.79
CA ILE A 638 -30.72 -5.88 -25.95
C ILE A 638 -30.03 -6.20 -24.61
N TRP A 639 -29.25 -5.24 -24.09
CA TRP A 639 -28.53 -5.37 -22.81
C TRP A 639 -29.14 -4.53 -21.68
N TRP A 640 -29.84 -3.46 -22.04
CA TRP A 640 -30.45 -2.52 -21.10
C TRP A 640 -31.92 -2.29 -21.42
N ARG A 641 -32.77 -2.20 -20.40
CA ARG A 641 -34.04 -1.47 -20.48
C ARG A 641 -33.79 -0.04 -20.01
N ARG A 642 -34.51 0.93 -20.59
CA ARG A 642 -34.48 2.33 -20.12
C ARG A 642 -35.91 2.88 -20.01
N GLU A 643 -36.18 3.59 -18.92
CA GLU A 643 -37.46 4.24 -18.64
C GLU A 643 -37.24 5.75 -18.54
N LEU A 644 -38.09 6.55 -19.21
CA LEU A 644 -37.95 8.01 -19.24
C LEU A 644 -38.39 8.60 -17.89
N LEU A 645 -37.49 9.32 -17.22
CA LEU A 645 -37.80 10.04 -15.98
C LEU A 645 -38.18 11.50 -16.21
N GLY A 646 -37.74 12.10 -17.34
CA GLY A 646 -38.07 13.47 -17.73
C GLY A 646 -36.86 14.26 -18.23
N LEU A 647 -36.98 15.59 -18.25
CA LEU A 647 -35.89 16.48 -18.64
C LEU A 647 -34.92 16.71 -17.47
N TYR A 648 -33.63 16.50 -17.73
CA TYR A 648 -32.54 16.88 -16.82
C TYR A 648 -32.14 18.35 -16.99
N VAL A 649 -32.17 18.83 -18.23
CA VAL A 649 -31.98 20.23 -18.61
C VAL A 649 -32.92 20.52 -19.79
N PRO A 650 -33.87 21.47 -19.66
CA PRO A 650 -34.76 21.83 -20.77
C PRO A 650 -34.00 22.48 -21.93
N PRO A 651 -34.62 22.66 -23.12
CA PRO A 651 -33.98 23.20 -24.31
C PRO A 651 -33.22 24.52 -24.07
N LEU A 652 -31.92 24.48 -24.35
CA LEU A 652 -30.97 25.58 -24.24
C LEU A 652 -30.48 25.98 -25.64
N SER A 653 -30.29 27.28 -25.85
CA SER A 653 -29.62 27.84 -27.03
C SER A 653 -28.61 28.91 -26.61
N LEU A 654 -27.72 29.30 -27.53
CA LEU A 654 -26.82 30.43 -27.31
C LEU A 654 -27.64 31.72 -27.29
N ALA A 655 -27.43 32.58 -26.28
CA ALA A 655 -28.07 33.88 -26.25
C ALA A 655 -27.53 34.78 -27.39
N PRO A 656 -28.38 35.64 -27.99
CA PRO A 656 -27.94 36.66 -28.95
C PRO A 656 -26.91 37.61 -28.31
N GLY A 657 -25.78 37.82 -29.00
CA GLY A 657 -24.78 38.79 -28.54
C GLY A 657 -23.34 38.46 -28.99
N PRO A 658 -22.38 39.35 -28.64
CA PRO A 658 -20.96 39.12 -28.93
C PRO A 658 -20.44 37.90 -28.16
N ARG A 659 -19.76 36.99 -28.86
CA ARG A 659 -19.20 35.76 -28.26
C ARG A 659 -17.84 36.07 -27.59
N PRO A 660 -17.73 36.07 -26.25
CA PRO A 660 -16.46 36.36 -25.58
C PRO A 660 -15.45 35.24 -25.81
N ARG A 661 -14.31 35.56 -26.45
CA ARG A 661 -13.19 34.60 -26.60
C ARG A 661 -12.68 34.20 -25.22
N GLY A 662 -12.68 32.89 -24.91
CA GLY A 662 -12.15 32.38 -23.64
C GLY A 662 -13.02 32.72 -22.42
N ARG A 663 -14.35 32.69 -22.60
CA ARG A 663 -15.34 32.46 -21.53
C ARG A 663 -16.42 31.52 -22.05
N LEU A 664 -17.30 31.05 -21.17
CA LEU A 664 -18.53 30.41 -21.61
C LEU A 664 -19.48 31.47 -22.20
N PRO A 665 -20.17 31.16 -23.32
CA PRO A 665 -21.17 32.05 -23.88
C PRO A 665 -22.38 32.17 -22.95
N ALA A 666 -23.11 33.28 -23.05
CA ALA A 666 -24.41 33.38 -22.42
C ALA A 666 -25.37 32.35 -23.05
N LEU A 667 -26.15 31.69 -22.20
CA LEU A 667 -27.15 30.71 -22.60
C LEU A 667 -28.53 31.28 -22.32
N GLN A 668 -29.48 30.98 -23.19
CA GLN A 668 -30.90 31.29 -22.99
C GLN A 668 -31.71 30.00 -22.96
N TRP A 669 -32.64 29.93 -22.02
CA TRP A 669 -33.69 28.93 -21.97
C TRP A 669 -34.71 29.23 -23.08
N GLN A 670 -35.11 28.23 -23.85
CA GLN A 670 -36.26 28.37 -24.74
C GLN A 670 -37.53 28.34 -23.86
N ALA A 671 -38.39 29.36 -24.00
CA ALA A 671 -39.63 29.43 -23.26
C ALA A 671 -40.72 28.61 -23.97
N GLY A 672 -41.29 27.63 -23.26
CA GLY A 672 -42.32 26.73 -23.80
C GLY A 672 -41.73 25.52 -24.53
N ALA A 673 -41.69 24.38 -23.82
CA ALA A 673 -41.54 23.03 -24.35
C ALA A 673 -42.25 22.07 -23.39
#